data_AF-A0A353DMA0-F1
#
_entry.id   AF-A0A353DMA0-F1
#
_cell.length_a   1.000
_cell.length_b   1.000
_cell.length_c   1.000
_cell.angle_alpha   90.00
_cell.angle_beta   90.00
_cell.angle_gamma   90.00
#
_symmetry.space_group_name_H-M   'P 1'
#
loop_
_entity.id
_entity.type
_entity.pdbx_description
1 polymer ?
#
loop_
_entity_poly.entity_id
_entity_poly.type
_entity_poly.pdbx_seq_one_letter_code
_entity_poly.pdbx_strand_id
1 'polypeptide(L)'
;MKKYYFPFLSLFLILPSCNNSNAISSPLFSEDSISSQEEWDSSSFSSSSKEEFNPLELTAKNMISSLKRIISSNNFTFAYNYVLSYPTSKTLFTEKYMYYPEYQAGYLTLKSFDKEFTNSEELVYLYSMSNGSVSLMYPLTDGNIFSTPKPYTSLASFNYMSNLNLSSLNEKEFELQDGYLYTKNKNLVRALASMIGYSSDEYKDAFYKAKLKFDKKNNVEFILQMFNDAYEIVDVDDTHASFQNVESTYYVPVENYLASHYEMDMPSLSLEETGPLLFQNENDVISLNNESYVQIIGGDGGIVAKEEINRSQNEYEHTSIDVLTSRRLTNLVRNNEDGVPSYIGLDGENKLSEERFEKYYTWDYSYPSPSDFFGKELKAFRKIKENQYRYYGYNQFSFFRSMCNFNGQNGIQWIDVYLKDNKIDHVVFTYRTGQDKYEDGTVFNYKTTISCQVVKDRSITNPTPYETKTENAILTKAFEKFNGMEEFQITAVNDKNAYSKFITTYDLKNFVQQNDYYTGGGEKTFITGYKKLDESSYQRFLVDTDGTLKANGSVVQGEISSLIPSGLSSNIFVKTGENEYMFDSYVLKEAKDKMILGSDERYFLPSTFKLTIDPEKEEVVSAYYEYSDGISQSGSETLSFLYGEDVKLESSLEEKMSHLPTWVEPKTWKDEDPKIDSYLRKYFGDEADNVPYVYDEDIYSQWLVSDSTLELEIYSNA
;
A
#
# COMPACT_ATOMS: atom_id res chain seq x y z
N MET A 1 -13.02 0.72 17.98
CA MET A 1 -11.89 1.53 17.49
C MET A 1 -11.14 0.72 16.43
N LYS A 2 -11.53 0.84 15.15
CA LYS A 2 -10.87 0.15 14.03
C LYS A 2 -9.87 1.11 13.41
N LYS A 3 -8.57 0.80 13.53
CA LYS A 3 -7.48 1.51 12.87
C LYS A 3 -7.44 1.02 11.42
N TYR A 4 -7.58 1.93 10.45
CA TYR A 4 -7.22 1.64 9.07
C TYR A 4 -5.71 1.73 8.96
N TYR A 5 -5.06 0.59 8.72
CA TYR A 5 -3.65 0.52 8.36
C TYR A 5 -3.54 0.66 6.84
N PHE A 6 -2.79 1.67 6.39
CA PHE A 6 -2.26 1.72 5.03
C PHE A 6 -1.02 0.81 4.98
N PRO A 7 -0.94 -0.18 4.08
CA PRO A 7 0.23 -1.04 3.99
C PRO A 7 1.19 -0.48 2.94
N PHE A 8 2.31 0.11 3.34
CA PHE A 8 3.49 0.24 2.48
C PHE A 8 4.71 0.46 3.36
N LEU A 9 5.45 -0.61 3.66
CA LEU A 9 6.74 -0.52 4.33
C LEU A 9 7.63 -1.73 3.97
N SER A 10 8.59 -1.50 3.08
CA SER A 10 9.91 -2.12 3.13
C SER A 10 10.88 -1.34 2.25
N LEU A 11 11.74 -0.53 2.88
CA LEU A 11 13.18 -0.51 2.62
C LEU A 11 13.86 0.24 3.78
N PHE A 12 14.53 -0.50 4.65
CA PHE A 12 15.49 0.04 5.60
C PHE A 12 16.79 0.37 4.85
N LEU A 13 17.27 1.61 4.95
CA LEU A 13 18.64 1.96 4.57
C LEU A 13 19.44 2.24 5.85
N ILE A 14 20.28 1.27 6.23
CA ILE A 14 21.35 1.44 7.21
C ILE A 14 22.45 2.27 6.53
N LEU A 15 22.64 3.53 6.93
CA LEU A 15 23.81 4.31 6.55
C LEU A 15 24.90 4.17 7.62
N PRO A 16 26.13 3.70 7.28
CA PRO A 16 27.25 3.75 8.21
C PRO A 16 27.74 5.20 8.35
N SER A 17 27.82 5.67 9.59
CA SER A 17 28.39 6.96 9.94
C SER A 17 29.88 7.02 9.56
N CYS A 18 30.29 8.07 8.84
CA CYS A 18 31.68 8.51 8.84
C CYS A 18 31.74 9.97 9.27
N ASN A 19 32.09 10.17 10.54
CA ASN A 19 32.62 11.40 11.08
C ASN A 19 33.84 11.83 10.26
N ASN A 20 33.84 13.06 9.76
CA ASN A 20 35.01 13.92 9.94
C ASN A 20 34.64 15.40 9.88
N SER A 21 34.83 16.02 11.03
CA SER A 21 34.91 17.45 11.28
C SER A 21 35.95 18.13 10.38
N ASN A 22 35.58 19.28 9.80
CA ASN A 22 36.39 20.50 9.95
C ASN A 22 35.55 21.73 9.65
N ALA A 23 35.40 22.55 10.69
CA ALA A 23 34.84 23.88 10.66
C ALA A 23 35.85 24.87 10.06
N ILE A 24 35.41 25.74 9.15
CA ILE A 24 35.99 27.08 8.95
C ILE A 24 34.87 28.09 8.64
N SER A 25 34.62 28.93 9.65
CA SER A 25 34.16 30.33 9.69
C SER A 25 33.53 31.03 8.46
N SER A 26 32.41 31.69 8.74
CA SER A 26 31.78 32.82 8.03
C SER A 26 32.74 34.01 7.74
N PRO A 27 32.36 34.99 6.89
CA PRO A 27 31.52 36.10 7.40
C PRO A 27 30.49 36.72 6.41
N LEU A 28 29.37 37.17 7.01
CA LEU A 28 28.60 38.42 6.82
C LEU A 28 28.50 39.08 5.44
N PHE A 29 27.26 39.31 4.97
CA PHE A 29 26.69 40.60 4.51
C PHE A 29 25.15 40.42 4.46
N SER A 30 24.42 40.95 5.45
CA SER A 30 23.76 42.27 5.51
C SER A 30 22.27 42.18 5.18
N GLU A 31 21.48 42.44 6.21
CA GLU A 31 20.03 42.66 6.20
C GLU A 31 19.63 43.70 5.15
N ASP A 32 18.57 43.40 4.40
CA ASP A 32 17.55 44.39 4.10
C ASP A 32 16.18 43.70 4.19
N SER A 33 15.48 44.01 5.28
CA SER A 33 14.10 43.63 5.52
C SER A 33 13.19 44.43 4.60
N ILE A 34 12.65 43.80 3.56
CA ILE A 34 11.51 44.35 2.80
C ILE A 34 10.26 43.64 3.33
N SER A 35 9.56 44.33 4.24
CA SER A 35 8.18 44.01 4.57
C SER A 35 7.29 44.36 3.37
N SER A 36 6.90 43.37 2.59
CA SER A 36 5.78 43.52 1.65
C SER A 36 4.49 43.14 2.37
N GLN A 37 3.91 44.10 3.09
CA GLN A 37 2.45 44.14 3.21
C GLN A 37 1.91 44.27 1.79
N GLU A 38 1.17 43.28 1.33
CA GLU A 38 0.33 43.41 0.14
C GLU A 38 -0.75 44.47 0.43
N GLU A 39 -0.44 45.72 0.09
CA GLU A 39 -1.46 46.73 -0.17
C GLU A 39 -2.31 46.24 -1.34
N TRP A 40 -3.58 45.97 -1.05
CA TRP A 40 -4.60 45.77 -2.07
C TRP A 40 -4.80 47.09 -2.79
N ASP A 41 -4.17 47.21 -3.95
CA ASP A 41 -4.25 48.36 -4.82
C ASP A 41 -5.71 48.55 -5.26
N SER A 42 -6.31 49.63 -4.76
CA SER A 42 -7.68 50.03 -5.04
C SER A 42 -7.64 51.18 -6.03
N SER A 43 -7.48 50.87 -7.32
CA SER A 43 -7.58 51.89 -8.37
C SER A 43 -8.69 51.60 -9.37
N SER A 44 -9.73 52.43 -9.24
CA SER A 44 -10.66 52.93 -10.25
C SER A 44 -11.64 51.97 -10.92
N PHE A 45 -12.75 51.73 -10.24
CA PHE A 45 -14.06 51.73 -10.90
C PHE A 45 -14.83 53.00 -10.52
N SER A 46 -15.50 53.57 -11.52
CA SER A 46 -16.35 54.76 -11.46
C SER A 46 -17.31 54.74 -10.26
N SER A 47 -17.43 55.88 -9.58
CA SER A 47 -18.42 56.11 -8.51
C SER A 47 -19.86 55.90 -9.02
N SER A 48 -20.45 54.75 -8.73
CA SER A 48 -21.90 54.56 -8.77
C SER A 48 -22.41 54.34 -7.34
N SER A 49 -23.29 55.25 -6.90
CA SER A 49 -24.23 55.16 -5.77
C SER A 49 -23.79 54.33 -4.55
N LYS A 50 -23.59 55.01 -3.39
CA LYS A 50 -23.75 54.36 -2.08
C LYS A 50 -25.17 53.81 -2.01
N GLU A 51 -25.35 52.53 -2.29
CA GLU A 51 -26.56 51.82 -1.89
C GLU A 51 -26.70 51.96 -0.38
N GLU A 52 -27.83 52.47 0.09
CA GLU A 52 -28.18 52.46 1.51
C GLU A 52 -28.17 50.99 1.97
N PHE A 53 -27.22 50.66 2.85
CA PHE A 53 -27.16 49.34 3.46
C PHE A 53 -28.40 49.16 4.36
N ASN A 54 -29.34 48.34 3.90
CA ASN A 54 -30.49 47.93 4.69
C ASN A 54 -30.15 46.61 5.40
N PRO A 55 -29.95 46.61 6.74
CA PRO A 55 -29.71 45.37 7.47
C PRO A 55 -30.93 44.44 7.36
N LEU A 56 -30.68 43.16 7.08
CA LEU A 56 -31.73 42.15 7.07
C LEU A 56 -32.23 41.92 8.50
N GLU A 57 -33.55 41.93 8.67
CA GLU A 57 -34.16 41.56 9.94
C GLU A 57 -33.84 40.09 10.26
N LEU A 58 -33.37 39.82 11.48
CA LEU A 58 -33.04 38.46 11.93
C LEU A 58 -34.32 37.65 12.20
N THR A 59 -34.85 37.03 11.14
CA THR A 59 -36.02 36.15 11.19
C THR A 59 -35.72 34.81 10.55
N ALA A 60 -36.43 33.75 10.97
CA ALA A 60 -36.30 32.42 10.40
C ALA A 60 -36.52 32.42 8.88
N LYS A 61 -37.51 33.19 8.41
CA LYS A 61 -37.81 33.38 6.98
C LYS A 61 -36.61 33.94 6.20
N ASN A 62 -36.00 35.01 6.69
CA ASN A 62 -34.85 35.63 6.02
C ASN A 62 -33.61 34.73 6.06
N MET A 63 -33.40 34.01 7.17
CA MET A 63 -32.30 33.04 7.32
C MET A 63 -32.45 31.88 6.33
N ILE A 64 -33.64 31.26 6.26
CA ILE A 64 -33.93 30.18 5.30
C ILE A 64 -33.75 30.68 3.86
N SER A 65 -34.24 31.88 3.54
CA SER A 65 -34.04 32.48 2.22
C SER A 65 -32.56 32.66 1.88
N SER A 66 -31.75 33.10 2.85
CA SER A 66 -30.31 33.29 2.67
C SER A 66 -29.56 31.97 2.49
N LEU A 67 -29.88 30.94 3.29
CA LEU A 67 -29.33 29.59 3.16
C LEU A 67 -29.69 28.97 1.81
N LYS A 68 -30.93 29.13 1.34
CA LYS A 68 -31.36 28.70 0.00
C LYS A 68 -30.56 29.39 -1.09
N ARG A 69 -30.34 30.71 -0.97
CA ARG A 69 -29.52 31.49 -1.91
C ARG A 69 -28.08 31.01 -1.96
N ILE A 70 -27.46 30.75 -0.79
CA ILE A 70 -26.09 30.20 -0.71
C ILE A 70 -26.01 28.88 -1.50
N ILE A 71 -26.94 27.96 -1.24
CA ILE A 71 -26.98 26.64 -1.89
C ILE A 71 -27.20 26.77 -3.40
N SER A 72 -28.13 27.61 -3.84
CA SER A 72 -28.44 27.76 -5.26
C SER A 72 -27.36 28.52 -6.05
N SER A 73 -26.64 29.42 -5.40
CA SER A 73 -25.64 30.28 -6.08
C SER A 73 -24.40 29.53 -6.53
N ASN A 74 -23.99 28.46 -5.81
CA ASN A 74 -22.68 27.82 -5.94
C ASN A 74 -21.53 28.84 -6.06
N ASN A 75 -21.68 30.02 -5.47
CA ASN A 75 -20.74 31.13 -5.58
C ASN A 75 -20.73 31.89 -4.24
N PHE A 76 -19.70 31.67 -3.43
CA PHE A 76 -19.55 32.30 -2.11
C PHE A 76 -18.12 32.15 -1.58
N THR A 77 -17.76 33.02 -0.64
CA THR A 77 -16.52 32.94 0.14
C THR A 77 -16.89 32.36 1.50
N PHE A 78 -16.35 31.20 1.84
CA PHE A 78 -16.53 30.56 3.14
C PHE A 78 -15.38 30.94 4.07
N ALA A 79 -15.65 31.75 5.09
CA ALA A 79 -14.65 32.13 6.09
C ALA A 79 -14.88 31.35 7.38
N TYR A 80 -13.85 30.70 7.93
CA TYR A 80 -13.96 29.90 9.16
C TYR A 80 -12.69 29.99 10.01
N ASN A 81 -12.81 29.80 11.32
CA ASN A 81 -11.66 29.74 12.22
C ASN A 81 -11.12 28.31 12.29
N TYR A 82 -9.84 28.09 11.98
CA TYR A 82 -9.18 26.80 12.20
C TYR A 82 -8.51 26.78 13.57
N VAL A 83 -8.54 25.64 14.29
CA VAL A 83 -7.81 25.48 15.56
C VAL A 83 -6.30 25.62 15.28
N LEU A 84 -5.61 26.37 16.15
CA LEU A 84 -4.18 26.74 16.17
C LEU A 84 -3.90 28.17 15.68
N SER A 85 -4.19 29.14 16.55
CA SER A 85 -3.48 30.43 16.66
C SER A 85 -3.12 31.14 15.32
N TYR A 86 -4.05 31.97 14.80
CA TYR A 86 -4.02 32.85 13.59
C TYR A 86 -4.56 32.23 12.28
N PRO A 87 -4.88 33.07 11.26
CA PRO A 87 -6.08 33.91 11.07
C PRO A 87 -7.29 33.10 10.51
N THR A 88 -8.42 33.76 10.26
CA THR A 88 -9.60 33.18 9.58
C THR A 88 -9.20 32.53 8.25
N SER A 89 -9.40 31.22 8.07
CA SER A 89 -9.22 30.57 6.76
C SER A 89 -10.38 30.94 5.86
N LYS A 90 -10.11 31.12 4.57
CA LYS A 90 -11.11 31.45 3.56
C LYS A 90 -11.06 30.44 2.43
N THR A 91 -12.22 29.97 2.00
CA THR A 91 -12.35 29.19 0.77
C THR A 91 -13.23 29.96 -0.20
N LEU A 92 -12.71 30.28 -1.38
CA LEU A 92 -13.51 30.88 -2.44
C LEU A 92 -14.12 29.75 -3.25
N PHE A 93 -15.44 29.70 -3.32
CA PHE A 93 -16.18 28.68 -4.05
C PHE A 93 -16.96 29.33 -5.19
N THR A 94 -16.84 28.78 -6.40
CA THR A 94 -17.62 29.13 -7.59
C THR A 94 -18.03 27.85 -8.32
N GLU A 95 -18.91 27.96 -9.32
CA GLU A 95 -19.25 26.82 -10.19
C GLU A 95 -18.05 26.27 -10.98
N LYS A 96 -17.01 27.09 -11.20
CA LYS A 96 -15.87 26.75 -12.06
C LYS A 96 -14.58 26.49 -11.30
N TYR A 97 -14.43 26.98 -10.07
CA TYR A 97 -13.28 26.67 -9.21
C TYR A 97 -13.57 26.84 -7.72
N MET A 98 -12.80 26.11 -6.93
CA MET A 98 -12.58 26.33 -5.52
C MET A 98 -11.13 26.77 -5.31
N TYR A 99 -10.90 27.77 -4.47
CA TYR A 99 -9.56 28.28 -4.17
C TYR A 99 -9.35 28.42 -2.66
N TYR A 100 -8.23 27.89 -2.19
CA TYR A 100 -7.75 28.01 -0.82
C TYR A 100 -6.54 28.95 -0.79
N PRO A 101 -6.70 30.23 -0.40
CA PRO A 101 -5.63 31.21 -0.35
C PRO A 101 -4.47 30.79 0.55
N GLU A 102 -4.74 30.10 1.66
CA GLU A 102 -3.71 29.70 2.61
C GLU A 102 -2.74 28.67 2.02
N TYR A 103 -3.25 27.81 1.13
CA TYR A 103 -2.45 26.78 0.44
C TYR A 103 -1.97 27.23 -0.94
N GLN A 104 -2.43 28.39 -1.41
CA GLN A 104 -2.27 28.85 -2.80
C GLN A 104 -2.64 27.73 -3.80
N ALA A 105 -3.70 26.99 -3.53
CA ALA A 105 -4.09 25.82 -4.31
C ALA A 105 -5.61 25.66 -4.33
N GLY A 106 -6.11 24.78 -5.19
CA GLY A 106 -7.54 24.56 -5.28
C GLY A 106 -7.91 23.58 -6.37
N TYR A 107 -9.20 23.57 -6.71
CA TYR A 107 -9.73 22.75 -7.79
C TYR A 107 -10.42 23.62 -8.82
N LEU A 108 -10.34 23.26 -10.08
CA LEU A 108 -11.02 23.98 -11.15
C LEU A 108 -11.57 23.01 -12.19
N THR A 109 -12.63 23.41 -12.86
CA THR A 109 -13.31 22.62 -13.89
C THR A 109 -12.89 23.09 -15.27
N LEU A 110 -12.39 22.18 -16.10
CA LEU A 110 -12.05 22.43 -17.51
C LEU A 110 -12.79 21.45 -18.40
N LYS A 111 -12.89 21.75 -19.70
CA LYS A 111 -13.41 20.77 -20.66
C LYS A 111 -12.55 19.52 -20.70
N SER A 112 -13.21 18.39 -20.90
CA SER A 112 -12.56 17.11 -21.14
C SER A 112 -11.79 17.14 -22.46
N PHE A 113 -10.59 16.59 -22.44
CA PHE A 113 -9.73 16.39 -23.60
C PHE A 113 -10.22 15.25 -24.52
N ASP A 114 -11.03 14.31 -23.99
CA ASP A 114 -11.63 13.21 -24.74
C ASP A 114 -12.90 12.68 -24.06
N LYS A 115 -14.06 13.16 -24.52
CA LYS A 115 -15.38 12.81 -23.96
C LYS A 115 -15.75 11.35 -24.14
N GLU A 116 -15.27 10.71 -25.21
CA GLU A 116 -15.57 9.29 -25.48
C GLU A 116 -14.92 8.41 -24.41
N PHE A 117 -13.72 8.78 -23.97
CA PHE A 117 -13.01 8.06 -22.93
C PHE A 117 -13.49 8.45 -21.53
N THR A 118 -13.63 9.74 -21.24
CA THR A 118 -13.99 10.23 -19.91
C THR A 118 -15.47 10.08 -19.59
N ASN A 119 -16.31 9.81 -20.59
CA ASN A 119 -17.77 9.84 -20.50
C ASN A 119 -18.31 11.15 -19.89
N SER A 120 -17.58 12.26 -20.06
CA SER A 120 -17.91 13.56 -19.48
C SER A 120 -17.39 14.70 -20.34
N GLU A 121 -18.18 15.78 -20.39
CA GLU A 121 -17.85 17.07 -21.00
C GLU A 121 -16.78 17.84 -20.24
N GLU A 122 -16.72 17.66 -18.93
CA GLU A 122 -15.88 18.42 -18.01
C GLU A 122 -15.16 17.48 -17.03
N LEU A 123 -14.00 17.91 -16.58
CA LEU A 123 -13.22 17.25 -15.53
C LEU A 123 -12.77 18.28 -14.50
N VAL A 124 -12.75 17.86 -13.23
CA VAL A 124 -12.22 18.65 -12.12
C VAL A 124 -10.74 18.34 -11.95
N TYR A 125 -9.92 19.37 -11.99
CA TYR A 125 -8.48 19.29 -11.81
C TYR A 125 -8.05 19.95 -10.52
N LEU A 126 -7.03 19.39 -9.89
CA LEU A 126 -6.24 20.09 -8.89
C LEU A 126 -5.34 21.12 -9.59
N TYR A 127 -5.16 22.29 -8.96
CA TYR A 127 -4.14 23.24 -9.35
C TYR A 127 -3.42 23.79 -8.12
N SER A 128 -2.21 24.28 -8.34
CA SER A 128 -1.45 25.07 -7.38
C SER A 128 -1.10 26.41 -8.01
N MET A 129 -0.70 27.37 -7.19
CA MET A 129 -0.23 28.67 -7.64
C MET A 129 1.15 28.96 -7.09
N SER A 130 1.92 29.67 -7.90
CA SER A 130 3.19 30.24 -7.51
C SER A 130 3.33 31.58 -8.25
N ASN A 131 3.68 32.64 -7.51
CA ASN A 131 3.83 34.00 -8.06
C ASN A 131 2.60 34.45 -8.89
N GLY A 132 1.40 34.17 -8.39
CA GLY A 132 0.13 34.55 -9.05
C GLY A 132 -0.21 33.77 -10.33
N SER A 133 0.55 32.75 -10.69
CA SER A 133 0.32 31.93 -11.88
C SER A 133 -0.29 30.58 -11.51
N VAL A 134 -1.33 30.15 -12.25
CA VAL A 134 -1.98 28.85 -12.08
C VAL A 134 -1.17 27.75 -12.75
N SER A 135 -0.87 26.70 -11.99
CA SER A 135 -0.25 25.46 -12.46
C SER A 135 -1.23 24.30 -12.29
N LEU A 136 -1.91 23.94 -13.37
CA LEU A 136 -2.93 22.90 -13.42
C LEU A 136 -2.32 21.51 -13.34
N MET A 137 -2.52 20.77 -12.25
CA MET A 137 -1.90 19.47 -11.97
C MET A 137 -2.59 18.31 -12.71
N TYR A 138 -3.55 17.65 -12.07
CA TYR A 138 -4.16 16.43 -12.59
C TYR A 138 -5.64 16.34 -12.25
N PRO A 139 -6.43 15.58 -13.02
CA PRO A 139 -7.85 15.41 -12.75
C PRO A 139 -8.07 14.55 -11.52
N LEU A 140 -9.01 14.96 -10.68
CA LEU A 140 -9.38 14.22 -9.48
C LEU A 140 -10.20 12.99 -9.83
N THR A 141 -10.00 11.92 -9.06
CA THR A 141 -10.77 10.69 -9.17
C THR A 141 -11.30 10.24 -7.82
N ASP A 142 -12.25 9.31 -7.84
CA ASP A 142 -12.80 8.63 -6.65
C ASP A 142 -11.78 7.79 -5.86
N GLY A 143 -10.53 7.68 -6.33
CA GLY A 143 -9.44 7.03 -5.63
C GLY A 143 -9.50 5.50 -5.61
N ASN A 144 -10.35 4.88 -6.43
CA ASN A 144 -10.39 3.41 -6.50
C ASN A 144 -9.13 2.86 -7.20
N ILE A 145 -8.32 2.12 -6.45
CA ILE A 145 -7.05 1.53 -6.94
C ILE A 145 -7.24 0.14 -7.57
N PHE A 146 -8.38 -0.52 -7.34
CA PHE A 146 -8.64 -1.89 -7.79
C PHE A 146 -9.47 -1.97 -9.08
N SER A 147 -9.86 -0.82 -9.63
CA SER A 147 -10.58 -0.72 -10.91
C SER A 147 -10.19 0.56 -11.65
N THR A 148 -10.66 0.73 -12.88
CA THR A 148 -10.55 2.02 -13.58
C THR A 148 -11.16 3.14 -12.72
N PRO A 149 -10.39 4.14 -12.31
CA PRO A 149 -10.86 5.20 -11.43
C PRO A 149 -11.93 6.06 -12.13
N LYS A 150 -12.91 6.58 -11.38
CA LYS A 150 -13.93 7.47 -11.94
C LYS A 150 -13.54 8.92 -11.71
N PRO A 151 -13.49 9.76 -12.76
CA PRO A 151 -13.14 11.15 -12.59
C PRO A 151 -14.28 11.97 -11.97
N TYR A 152 -13.92 13.02 -11.23
CA TYR A 152 -14.87 14.07 -10.84
C TYR A 152 -15.16 14.99 -12.02
N THR A 153 -16.44 15.27 -12.26
CA THR A 153 -16.90 16.08 -13.40
C THR A 153 -17.48 17.43 -13.00
N SER A 154 -17.67 17.64 -11.69
CA SER A 154 -18.23 18.88 -11.15
C SER A 154 -17.69 19.15 -9.75
N LEU A 155 -17.59 20.45 -9.41
CA LEU A 155 -17.23 20.89 -8.06
C LEU A 155 -18.38 20.74 -7.06
N ALA A 156 -19.58 20.36 -7.51
CA ALA A 156 -20.73 20.13 -6.63
C ALA A 156 -20.43 19.12 -5.52
N SER A 157 -19.57 18.11 -5.78
CA SER A 157 -19.13 17.14 -4.78
C SER A 157 -18.35 17.76 -3.60
N PHE A 158 -17.86 18.99 -3.74
CA PHE A 158 -17.14 19.74 -2.71
C PHE A 158 -18.01 20.84 -2.05
N ASN A 159 -19.20 21.12 -2.58
CA ASN A 159 -20.18 21.99 -1.92
C ASN A 159 -21.05 21.16 -0.98
N TYR A 160 -20.61 20.91 0.25
CA TYR A 160 -21.38 20.09 1.18
C TYR A 160 -22.76 20.68 1.56
N MET A 161 -22.99 21.98 1.32
CA MET A 161 -24.31 22.57 1.48
C MET A 161 -25.32 22.05 0.44
N SER A 162 -24.87 21.54 -0.71
CA SER A 162 -25.76 20.93 -1.71
C SER A 162 -26.43 19.65 -1.22
N ASN A 163 -25.87 19.00 -0.18
CA ASN A 163 -26.47 17.83 0.46
C ASN A 163 -27.66 18.20 1.37
N LEU A 164 -27.86 19.49 1.66
CA LEU A 164 -28.98 19.93 2.45
C LEU A 164 -30.29 19.74 1.68
N ASN A 165 -31.18 18.90 2.20
CA ASN A 165 -32.54 18.85 1.70
C ASN A 165 -33.27 20.15 2.05
N LEU A 166 -33.39 21.06 1.08
CA LEU A 166 -34.04 22.37 1.24
C LEU A 166 -35.50 22.30 1.71
N SER A 167 -36.20 21.19 1.43
CA SER A 167 -37.57 20.97 1.91
C SER A 167 -37.65 20.69 3.42
N SER A 168 -36.52 20.31 4.03
CA SER A 168 -36.43 20.10 5.47
C SER A 168 -36.35 21.40 6.27
N LEU A 169 -36.06 22.55 5.65
CA LEU A 169 -35.97 23.83 6.35
C LEU A 169 -37.36 24.44 6.58
N ASN A 170 -37.79 24.50 7.84
CA ASN A 170 -39.06 25.14 8.24
C ASN A 170 -38.82 26.26 9.27
N GLU A 171 -39.57 27.35 9.17
CA GLU A 171 -39.48 28.47 10.13
C GLU A 171 -39.62 28.02 11.59
N LYS A 172 -40.44 26.99 11.86
CA LYS A 172 -40.66 26.43 13.22
C LYS A 172 -39.44 25.75 13.83
N GLU A 173 -38.43 25.42 13.02
CA GLU A 173 -37.19 24.78 13.47
C GLU A 173 -36.14 25.79 13.92
N PHE A 174 -36.48 27.08 13.86
CA PHE A 174 -35.64 28.18 14.31
C PHE A 174 -36.27 28.88 15.51
N GLU A 175 -35.48 29.06 16.55
CA GLU A 175 -35.87 29.78 17.75
C GLU A 175 -34.98 31.01 17.91
N LEU A 176 -35.57 32.20 17.96
CA LEU A 176 -34.84 33.45 18.19
C LEU A 176 -34.59 33.63 19.69
N GLN A 177 -33.34 33.59 20.10
CA GLN A 177 -32.92 33.79 21.48
C GLN A 177 -31.57 34.53 21.52
N ASP A 178 -31.41 35.49 22.43
CA ASP A 178 -30.14 36.19 22.69
C ASP A 178 -29.45 36.78 21.43
N GLY A 179 -30.24 37.20 20.43
CA GLY A 179 -29.73 37.76 19.17
C GLY A 179 -29.25 36.72 18.15
N TYR A 180 -29.58 35.44 18.33
CA TYR A 180 -29.29 34.34 17.42
C TYR A 180 -30.54 33.52 17.10
N LEU A 181 -30.57 32.94 15.90
CA LEU A 181 -31.51 31.90 15.52
C LEU A 181 -30.88 30.54 15.80
N TYR A 182 -31.41 29.81 16.78
CA TYR A 182 -31.00 28.46 17.11
C TYR A 182 -31.79 27.44 16.29
N THR A 183 -31.13 26.40 15.80
CA THR A 183 -31.80 25.30 15.10
C THR A 183 -31.21 23.95 15.49
N LYS A 184 -32.10 22.95 15.63
CA LYS A 184 -31.78 21.53 15.85
C LYS A 184 -32.03 20.68 14.61
N ASN A 185 -32.26 21.30 13.44
CA ASN A 185 -32.43 20.57 12.20
C ASN A 185 -31.14 19.81 11.88
N LYS A 186 -31.17 18.47 12.02
CA LYS A 186 -29.99 17.62 11.83
C LYS A 186 -29.39 17.73 10.43
N ASN A 187 -30.20 17.89 9.39
CA ASN A 187 -29.69 18.01 8.01
C ASN A 187 -28.87 19.29 7.85
N LEU A 188 -29.34 20.41 8.40
CA LEU A 188 -28.63 21.68 8.37
C LEU A 188 -27.36 21.63 9.23
N VAL A 189 -27.44 21.08 10.45
CA VAL A 189 -26.27 20.94 11.33
C VAL A 189 -25.18 20.07 10.67
N ARG A 190 -25.54 18.92 10.09
CA ARG A 190 -24.59 18.05 9.39
C ARG A 190 -23.98 18.71 8.15
N ALA A 191 -24.76 19.48 7.38
CA ALA A 191 -24.26 20.21 6.22
C ALA A 191 -23.25 21.30 6.61
N LEU A 192 -23.57 22.08 7.66
CA LEU A 192 -22.67 23.11 8.21
C LEU A 192 -21.37 22.49 8.79
N ALA A 193 -21.47 21.38 9.52
CA ALA A 193 -20.31 20.65 10.02
C ALA A 193 -19.42 20.13 8.88
N SER A 194 -20.04 19.60 7.81
CA SER A 194 -19.29 19.13 6.64
C SER A 194 -18.56 20.27 5.93
N MET A 195 -19.16 21.47 5.85
CA MET A 195 -18.51 22.66 5.28
C MET A 195 -17.27 23.11 6.05
N ILE A 196 -17.23 22.92 7.38
CA ILE A 196 -16.06 23.23 8.21
C ILE A 196 -14.97 22.14 8.11
N GLY A 197 -15.29 20.98 7.51
CA GLY A 197 -14.32 19.90 7.26
C GLY A 197 -14.55 18.64 8.10
N TYR A 198 -15.66 18.53 8.86
CA TYR A 198 -16.00 17.29 9.57
C TYR A 198 -16.58 16.25 8.60
N SER A 199 -15.73 15.32 8.14
CA SER A 199 -16.07 14.36 7.07
C SER A 199 -16.74 13.07 7.57
N SER A 200 -16.46 12.62 8.80
CA SER A 200 -17.07 11.41 9.37
C SER A 200 -18.47 11.68 9.94
N ASP A 201 -19.37 10.72 9.81
CA ASP A 201 -20.73 10.85 10.35
C ASP A 201 -20.74 10.89 11.88
N GLU A 202 -19.82 10.19 12.55
CA GLU A 202 -19.64 10.25 14.00
C GLU A 202 -19.32 11.67 14.49
N TYR A 203 -18.44 12.38 13.77
CA TYR A 203 -18.11 13.76 14.11
C TYR A 203 -19.23 14.74 13.77
N LYS A 204 -19.95 14.51 12.67
CA LYS A 204 -21.10 15.35 12.30
C LYS A 204 -22.25 15.21 13.30
N ASP A 205 -22.50 14.00 13.80
CA ASP A 205 -23.59 13.71 14.73
C ASP A 205 -23.27 14.13 16.18
N ALA A 206 -22.01 14.50 16.48
CA ALA A 206 -21.62 15.07 17.77
C ALA A 206 -22.20 16.48 18.00
N PHE A 207 -22.50 17.21 16.93
CA PHE A 207 -23.09 18.55 17.02
C PHE A 207 -24.60 18.47 17.29
N TYR A 208 -25.03 19.04 18.40
CA TYR A 208 -26.42 19.00 18.85
C TYR A 208 -27.30 20.07 18.19
N LYS A 209 -26.77 21.29 18.04
CA LYS A 209 -27.49 22.43 17.44
C LYS A 209 -26.54 23.42 16.78
N ALA A 210 -27.08 24.27 15.92
CA ALA A 210 -26.38 25.42 15.37
C ALA A 210 -27.05 26.72 15.86
N LYS A 211 -26.26 27.76 16.07
CA LYS A 211 -26.75 29.13 16.27
C LYS A 211 -26.32 29.99 15.09
N LEU A 212 -27.25 30.73 14.50
CA LEU A 212 -27.04 31.52 13.27
C LEU A 212 -27.42 32.98 13.49
N LYS A 213 -26.74 33.90 12.82
CA LYS A 213 -27.14 35.31 12.74
C LYS A 213 -26.72 35.94 11.41
N PHE A 214 -27.14 37.19 11.20
CA PHE A 214 -26.59 38.04 10.15
C PHE A 214 -25.49 38.94 10.74
N ASP A 215 -24.35 39.02 10.05
CA ASP A 215 -23.30 39.98 10.40
C ASP A 215 -23.67 41.41 9.95
N LYS A 216 -22.75 42.37 10.16
CA LYS A 216 -22.95 43.79 9.78
C LYS A 216 -23.03 44.02 8.26
N LYS A 217 -22.83 43.00 7.43
CA LYS A 217 -22.91 43.02 5.96
C LYS A 217 -24.01 42.07 5.44
N ASN A 218 -24.90 41.59 6.31
CA ASN A 218 -25.94 40.61 6.00
C ASN A 218 -25.41 39.22 5.56
N ASN A 219 -24.17 38.87 5.91
CA ASN A 219 -23.64 37.52 5.72
C ASN A 219 -24.22 36.56 6.76
N VAL A 220 -24.45 35.32 6.38
CA VAL A 220 -24.87 34.27 7.33
C VAL A 220 -23.64 33.85 8.13
N GLU A 221 -23.67 34.08 9.44
CA GLU A 221 -22.68 33.62 10.41
C GLU A 221 -23.29 32.50 11.25
N PHE A 222 -22.52 31.45 11.55
CA PHE A 222 -22.95 30.38 12.42
C PHE A 222 -21.84 29.84 13.31
N ILE A 223 -22.25 29.22 14.41
CA ILE A 223 -21.42 28.47 15.34
C ILE A 223 -22.17 27.16 15.66
N LEU A 224 -21.47 26.03 15.67
CA LEU A 224 -22.01 24.75 16.09
C LEU A 224 -21.85 24.58 17.60
N GLN A 225 -22.78 23.84 18.21
CA GLN A 225 -22.80 23.56 19.64
C GLN A 225 -22.86 22.06 19.89
N MET A 226 -22.06 21.57 20.83
CA MET A 226 -22.04 20.16 21.25
C MET A 226 -22.20 20.04 22.77
N PHE A 227 -22.40 18.82 23.26
CA PHE A 227 -22.34 18.54 24.69
C PHE A 227 -20.88 18.40 25.13
N ASN A 228 -20.48 19.08 26.20
CA ASN A 228 -19.21 18.83 26.87
C ASN A 228 -19.29 17.61 27.80
N ASP A 229 -18.17 17.26 28.45
CA ASP A 229 -18.10 16.13 29.40
C ASP A 229 -19.04 16.27 30.61
N ALA A 230 -19.48 17.50 30.92
CA ALA A 230 -20.46 17.79 31.97
C ALA A 230 -21.92 17.74 31.46
N TYR A 231 -22.15 17.30 30.21
CA TYR A 231 -23.45 17.33 29.52
C TYR A 231 -24.08 18.73 29.39
N GLU A 232 -23.25 19.77 29.42
CA GLU A 232 -23.66 21.14 29.12
C GLU A 232 -23.47 21.43 27.63
N ILE A 233 -24.39 22.22 27.07
CA ILE A 233 -24.29 22.64 25.67
C ILE A 233 -23.33 23.82 25.58
N VAL A 234 -22.20 23.61 24.90
CA VAL A 234 -21.17 24.63 24.71
C VAL A 234 -20.99 24.97 23.24
N ASP A 235 -20.57 26.22 22.98
CA ASP A 235 -20.10 26.62 21.67
C ASP A 235 -18.77 25.93 21.36
N VAL A 236 -18.59 25.58 20.10
CA VAL A 236 -17.32 25.00 19.63
C VAL A 236 -16.60 26.09 18.85
N ASP A 237 -15.58 26.70 19.47
CA ASP A 237 -14.97 27.95 19.00
C ASP A 237 -14.42 27.88 17.56
N ASP A 238 -13.93 26.71 17.15
CA ASP A 238 -13.41 26.41 15.80
C ASP A 238 -14.49 26.18 14.74
N THR A 239 -15.76 26.19 15.13
CA THR A 239 -16.89 26.08 14.21
C THR A 239 -17.52 27.42 13.86
N HIS A 240 -16.94 28.51 14.35
CA HIS A 240 -17.36 29.84 13.97
C HIS A 240 -16.99 30.10 12.51
N ALA A 241 -18.02 30.19 11.66
CA ALA A 241 -17.87 30.37 10.23
C ALA A 241 -18.93 31.32 9.64
N SER A 242 -18.66 31.83 8.44
CA SER A 242 -19.52 32.77 7.74
C SER A 242 -19.49 32.57 6.22
N PHE A 243 -20.66 32.68 5.59
CA PHE A 243 -20.82 32.73 4.14
C PHE A 243 -20.85 34.18 3.66
N GLN A 244 -19.78 34.61 3.01
CA GLN A 244 -19.53 35.97 2.53
C GLN A 244 -19.60 36.03 1.00
N ASN A 245 -19.78 37.24 0.44
CA ASN A 245 -19.71 37.49 -1.01
C ASN A 245 -20.51 36.48 -1.85
N VAL A 246 -21.72 36.15 -1.39
CA VAL A 246 -22.63 35.25 -2.11
C VAL A 246 -22.93 35.87 -3.48
N GLU A 247 -22.87 35.07 -4.55
CA GLU A 247 -23.02 35.48 -5.97
C GLU A 247 -21.94 36.44 -6.51
N SER A 248 -20.94 36.80 -5.71
CA SER A 248 -19.93 37.82 -6.05
C SER A 248 -18.51 37.40 -5.70
N THR A 249 -18.29 36.13 -5.35
CA THR A 249 -16.96 35.57 -5.13
C THR A 249 -16.26 35.37 -6.46
N TYR A 250 -15.04 35.89 -6.55
CA TYR A 250 -14.13 35.62 -7.65
C TYR A 250 -12.67 35.81 -7.20
N TYR A 251 -11.75 35.25 -7.98
CA TYR A 251 -10.30 35.38 -7.81
C TYR A 251 -9.63 35.57 -9.17
N VAL A 252 -9.21 36.82 -9.43
CA VAL A 252 -8.76 37.29 -10.74
C VAL A 252 -7.73 36.37 -11.44
N PRO A 253 -6.68 35.85 -10.76
CA PRO A 253 -5.72 34.96 -11.42
C PRO A 253 -6.33 33.68 -11.99
N VAL A 254 -7.29 33.06 -11.29
CA VAL A 254 -7.93 31.81 -11.73
C VAL A 254 -8.95 32.10 -12.84
N GLU A 255 -9.69 33.21 -12.75
CA GLU A 255 -10.59 33.66 -13.82
C GLU A 255 -9.83 33.90 -15.14
N ASN A 256 -8.70 34.60 -15.08
CA ASN A 256 -7.85 34.86 -16.25
C ASN A 256 -7.30 33.56 -16.85
N TYR A 257 -6.91 32.61 -16.00
CA TYR A 257 -6.46 31.30 -16.46
C TYR A 257 -7.59 30.55 -17.18
N LEU A 258 -8.78 30.47 -16.58
CA LEU A 258 -9.95 29.80 -17.15
C LEU A 258 -10.36 30.43 -18.48
N ALA A 259 -10.37 31.76 -18.58
CA ALA A 259 -10.70 32.47 -19.81
C ALA A 259 -9.78 32.07 -21.00
N SER A 260 -8.55 31.65 -20.72
CA SER A 260 -7.56 31.29 -21.74
C SER A 260 -7.40 29.78 -21.96
N HIS A 261 -7.72 28.95 -20.96
CA HIS A 261 -7.38 27.51 -20.96
C HIS A 261 -8.57 26.58 -20.77
N TYR A 262 -9.80 27.10 -20.59
CA TYR A 262 -10.99 26.27 -20.35
C TYR A 262 -11.22 25.19 -21.41
N GLU A 263 -10.99 25.52 -22.69
CA GLU A 263 -11.18 24.59 -23.82
C GLU A 263 -10.05 23.57 -23.97
N MET A 264 -8.89 23.79 -23.34
CA MET A 264 -7.67 22.99 -23.56
C MET A 264 -7.29 22.82 -25.04
N ASP A 265 -7.37 23.90 -25.84
CA ASP A 265 -7.04 23.92 -27.27
C ASP A 265 -5.52 23.84 -27.54
N MET A 266 -4.86 22.84 -26.96
CA MET A 266 -3.46 22.50 -27.16
C MET A 266 -3.35 21.29 -28.09
N PRO A 267 -2.40 21.27 -29.04
CA PRO A 267 -2.15 20.09 -29.88
C PRO A 267 -1.93 18.83 -29.04
N SER A 268 -2.55 17.73 -29.46
CA SER A 268 -2.33 16.44 -28.84
C SER A 268 -1.11 15.74 -29.42
N LEU A 269 -0.53 14.83 -28.65
CA LEU A 269 0.45 13.86 -29.16
C LEU A 269 -0.18 13.05 -30.30
N SER A 270 0.61 12.74 -31.33
CA SER A 270 0.21 11.92 -32.47
C SER A 270 0.62 10.46 -32.30
N LEU A 271 -0.09 9.54 -32.96
CA LEU A 271 0.22 8.11 -32.91
C LEU A 271 1.59 7.80 -33.54
N GLU A 272 2.04 8.62 -34.50
CA GLU A 272 3.37 8.47 -35.07
C GLU A 272 4.46 8.77 -34.02
N GLU A 273 4.27 9.80 -33.19
CA GLU A 273 5.24 10.15 -32.12
C GLU A 273 5.33 9.05 -31.06
N THR A 274 4.26 8.29 -30.81
CA THR A 274 4.26 7.18 -29.83
C THR A 274 4.91 5.90 -30.33
N GLY A 275 5.35 5.83 -31.59
CA GLY A 275 5.87 4.63 -32.25
C GLY A 275 6.76 3.70 -31.40
N PRO A 276 7.78 4.20 -30.68
CA PRO A 276 8.67 3.35 -29.86
C PRO A 276 7.99 2.66 -28.67
N LEU A 277 6.77 3.07 -28.31
CA LEU A 277 5.97 2.51 -27.21
C LEU A 277 4.72 1.77 -27.71
N LEU A 278 4.67 1.43 -29.00
CA LEU A 278 3.59 0.65 -29.61
C LEU A 278 4.12 -0.72 -30.07
N PHE A 279 3.31 -1.76 -29.93
CA PHE A 279 3.56 -3.03 -30.59
C PHE A 279 3.04 -2.97 -32.03
N GLN A 280 3.92 -2.87 -33.00
CA GLN A 280 3.57 -2.93 -34.43
C GLN A 280 3.35 -4.38 -34.87
N ASN A 281 4.10 -5.31 -34.27
CA ASN A 281 4.03 -6.76 -34.52
C ASN A 281 4.07 -7.57 -33.21
N GLU A 282 3.76 -8.87 -33.30
CA GLU A 282 3.77 -9.81 -32.16
C GLU A 282 5.15 -10.01 -31.51
N ASN A 283 6.22 -9.77 -32.26
CA ASN A 283 7.61 -9.95 -31.81
C ASN A 283 8.27 -8.67 -31.30
N ASP A 284 7.55 -7.54 -31.30
CA ASP A 284 8.10 -6.28 -30.86
C ASP A 284 8.30 -6.27 -29.35
N VAL A 285 9.42 -5.70 -28.91
CA VAL A 285 9.75 -5.54 -27.50
C VAL A 285 10.01 -4.08 -27.22
N ILE A 286 9.30 -3.54 -26.24
CA ILE A 286 9.53 -2.20 -25.70
C ILE A 286 10.55 -2.34 -24.57
N SER A 287 11.71 -1.70 -24.73
CA SER A 287 12.79 -1.71 -23.74
C SER A 287 12.99 -0.35 -23.08
N LEU A 288 13.01 -0.35 -21.75
CA LEU A 288 13.12 0.85 -20.93
C LEU A 288 14.28 0.75 -19.93
N ASN A 289 14.97 1.87 -19.69
CA ASN A 289 15.85 2.08 -18.54
C ASN A 289 15.22 3.13 -17.65
N ASN A 290 14.91 2.78 -16.41
CA ASN A 290 14.23 3.69 -15.49
C ASN A 290 15.10 4.03 -14.29
N GLU A 291 15.03 5.28 -13.85
CA GLU A 291 15.75 5.78 -12.68
C GLU A 291 14.80 6.58 -11.79
N SER A 292 14.84 6.32 -10.49
CA SER A 292 14.16 7.11 -9.46
C SER A 292 15.17 8.03 -8.78
N TYR A 293 14.94 9.34 -8.90
CA TYR A 293 15.77 10.40 -8.34
C TYR A 293 15.02 11.11 -7.21
N VAL A 294 15.69 11.31 -6.07
CA VAL A 294 15.16 12.05 -4.92
C VAL A 294 16.01 13.29 -4.69
N GLN A 295 15.35 14.45 -4.62
CA GLN A 295 15.98 15.73 -4.27
C GLN A 295 15.50 16.18 -2.89
N ILE A 296 16.40 16.40 -1.94
CA ILE A 296 16.08 17.06 -0.67
C ILE A 296 16.06 18.58 -0.90
N ILE A 297 15.00 19.26 -0.48
CA ILE A 297 14.87 20.72 -0.64
C ILE A 297 15.87 21.41 0.28
N GLY A 298 16.84 22.11 -0.31
CA GLY A 298 17.93 22.76 0.41
C GLY A 298 19.09 21.83 0.79
N GLY A 299 19.08 20.59 0.29
CA GLY A 299 20.14 19.61 0.50
C GLY A 299 20.56 18.92 -0.80
N ASP A 300 21.27 17.80 -0.67
CA ASP A 300 21.71 16.98 -1.80
C ASP A 300 20.58 16.12 -2.37
N GLY A 301 20.80 15.60 -3.57
CA GLY A 301 19.91 14.66 -4.24
C GLY A 301 20.70 13.57 -4.95
N GLY A 302 20.01 12.49 -5.31
CA GLY A 302 20.65 11.33 -5.92
C GLY A 302 19.65 10.33 -6.49
N ILE A 303 20.18 9.42 -7.32
CA ILE A 303 19.43 8.25 -7.78
C ILE A 303 19.35 7.26 -6.62
N VAL A 304 18.14 6.83 -6.28
CA VAL A 304 17.88 5.91 -5.17
C VAL A 304 17.45 4.53 -5.62
N ALA A 305 16.96 4.40 -6.86
CA ALA A 305 16.59 3.13 -7.45
C ALA A 305 16.75 3.15 -8.97
N LYS A 306 17.09 2.00 -9.54
CA LYS A 306 17.20 1.79 -10.99
C LYS A 306 16.48 0.49 -11.36
N GLU A 307 15.86 0.49 -12.51
CA GLU A 307 15.28 -0.73 -13.08
C GLU A 307 15.37 -0.73 -14.60
N GLU A 308 15.24 -1.91 -15.18
CA GLU A 308 15.12 -2.11 -16.61
C GLU A 308 13.88 -2.95 -16.87
N ILE A 309 13.13 -2.58 -17.91
CA ILE A 309 11.91 -3.28 -18.30
C ILE A 309 12.01 -3.65 -19.76
N ASN A 310 11.74 -4.91 -20.08
CA ASN A 310 11.51 -5.38 -21.43
C ASN A 310 10.09 -5.94 -21.49
N ARG A 311 9.27 -5.43 -22.39
CA ARG A 311 7.86 -5.83 -22.50
C ARG A 311 7.51 -6.18 -23.94
N SER A 312 6.94 -7.35 -24.15
CA SER A 312 6.23 -7.72 -25.38
C SER A 312 4.72 -7.78 -25.13
N GLN A 313 3.93 -8.25 -26.09
CA GLN A 313 2.49 -8.44 -25.88
C GLN A 313 2.18 -9.46 -24.76
N ASN A 314 3.00 -10.50 -24.63
CA ASN A 314 2.74 -11.64 -23.74
C ASN A 314 3.85 -11.92 -22.73
N GLU A 315 4.91 -11.13 -22.72
CA GLU A 315 6.03 -11.30 -21.79
C GLU A 315 6.43 -9.97 -21.17
N TYR A 316 6.82 -10.02 -19.90
CA TYR A 316 7.27 -8.89 -19.11
C TYR A 316 8.48 -9.32 -18.30
N GLU A 317 9.62 -8.70 -18.58
CA GLU A 317 10.86 -8.89 -17.85
C GLU A 317 11.19 -7.59 -17.10
N HIS A 318 11.38 -7.71 -15.79
CA HIS A 318 11.73 -6.60 -14.91
C HIS A 318 13.04 -6.93 -14.20
N THR A 319 14.03 -6.06 -14.38
CA THR A 319 15.29 -6.12 -13.63
C THR A 319 15.35 -4.96 -12.65
N SER A 320 15.40 -5.24 -11.35
CA SER A 320 15.80 -4.26 -10.34
C SER A 320 17.32 -4.18 -10.24
N ILE A 321 17.88 -2.98 -10.12
CA ILE A 321 19.32 -2.75 -10.01
C ILE A 321 19.61 -1.96 -8.73
N ASP A 322 20.36 -2.59 -7.84
CA ASP A 322 20.83 -1.95 -6.61
C ASP A 322 21.84 -0.85 -6.94
N VAL A 323 21.58 0.38 -6.49
CA VAL A 323 22.38 1.56 -6.88
C VAL A 323 23.78 1.55 -6.25
N LEU A 324 23.95 0.90 -5.10
CA LEU A 324 25.22 0.89 -4.36
C LEU A 324 26.14 -0.23 -4.82
N THR A 325 25.59 -1.41 -5.09
CA THR A 325 26.30 -2.65 -5.40
C THR A 325 26.27 -3.00 -6.89
N SER A 326 25.40 -2.35 -7.68
CA SER A 326 25.10 -2.70 -9.08
C SER A 326 24.57 -4.12 -9.28
N ARG A 327 24.15 -4.80 -8.19
CA ARG A 327 23.53 -6.12 -8.28
C ARG A 327 22.22 -6.02 -9.04
N ARG A 328 21.98 -7.03 -9.89
CA ARG A 328 20.80 -7.12 -10.75
C ARG A 328 19.94 -8.29 -10.27
N LEU A 329 18.64 -8.04 -10.15
CA LEU A 329 17.63 -9.04 -9.78
C LEU A 329 16.53 -8.99 -10.82
N THR A 330 16.37 -10.08 -11.55
CA THR A 330 15.45 -10.13 -12.69
C THR A 330 14.32 -11.12 -12.46
N ASN A 331 13.10 -10.68 -12.80
CA ASN A 331 11.89 -11.48 -12.83
C ASN A 331 11.35 -11.51 -14.27
N LEU A 332 10.97 -12.69 -14.75
CA LEU A 332 10.31 -12.87 -16.04
C LEU A 332 8.89 -13.40 -15.80
N VAL A 333 7.92 -12.81 -16.48
CA VAL A 333 6.51 -13.17 -16.41
C VAL A 333 5.97 -13.39 -17.82
N ARG A 334 5.17 -14.44 -17.99
CA ARG A 334 4.51 -14.77 -19.26
C ARG A 334 3.00 -14.85 -19.08
N ASN A 335 2.26 -14.31 -20.04
CA ASN A 335 0.82 -14.44 -20.13
C ASN A 335 0.45 -15.82 -20.71
N ASN A 336 -0.45 -16.54 -20.04
CA ASN A 336 -0.99 -17.79 -20.55
C ASN A 336 -2.23 -17.56 -21.43
N GLU A 337 -2.65 -18.58 -22.16
CA GLU A 337 -3.81 -18.52 -23.07
C GLU A 337 -5.12 -18.12 -22.37
N ASP A 338 -5.26 -18.41 -21.08
CA ASP A 338 -6.43 -18.05 -20.27
C ASP A 338 -6.34 -16.66 -19.61
N GLY A 339 -5.26 -15.91 -19.87
CA GLY A 339 -5.05 -14.55 -19.37
C GLY A 339 -4.49 -14.45 -17.96
N VAL A 340 -4.15 -15.58 -17.33
CA VAL A 340 -3.50 -15.64 -16.01
C VAL A 340 -1.98 -15.70 -16.21
N PRO A 341 -1.18 -14.83 -15.60
CA PRO A 341 0.27 -14.86 -15.75
C PRO A 341 0.95 -15.98 -14.96
N SER A 342 2.17 -16.32 -15.35
CA SER A 342 3.10 -17.16 -14.57
C SER A 342 4.48 -16.52 -14.50
N TYR A 343 5.19 -16.70 -13.38
CA TYR A 343 6.63 -16.45 -13.31
C TYR A 343 7.38 -17.55 -14.05
N ILE A 344 8.39 -17.17 -14.83
CA ILE A 344 9.30 -18.09 -15.52
C ILE A 344 10.68 -17.92 -14.91
N GLY A 345 11.28 -19.00 -14.44
CA GLY A 345 12.51 -18.92 -13.67
C GLY A 345 13.18 -20.28 -13.47
N LEU A 346 14.07 -20.33 -12.49
CA LEU A 346 14.78 -21.54 -12.11
C LEU A 346 14.29 -22.02 -10.75
N ASP A 347 13.99 -23.31 -10.65
CA ASP A 347 13.61 -23.97 -9.40
C ASP A 347 14.83 -24.18 -8.47
N GLY A 348 14.58 -24.79 -7.30
CA GLY A 348 15.64 -25.13 -6.35
C GLY A 348 16.69 -26.10 -6.90
N GLU A 349 16.39 -26.86 -7.97
CA GLU A 349 17.31 -27.79 -8.62
C GLU A 349 18.06 -27.15 -9.81
N ASN A 350 17.94 -25.83 -10.00
CA ASN A 350 18.51 -25.07 -11.12
C ASN A 350 17.95 -25.51 -12.49
N LYS A 351 16.68 -25.89 -12.55
CA LYS A 351 15.97 -26.24 -13.80
C LYS A 351 14.95 -25.16 -14.13
N LEU A 352 14.75 -24.94 -15.43
CA LEU A 352 13.69 -24.06 -15.91
C LEU A 352 12.33 -24.56 -15.41
N SER A 353 11.62 -23.73 -14.68
CA SER A 353 10.28 -23.99 -14.13
C SER A 353 9.36 -22.78 -14.37
N GLU A 354 8.08 -22.99 -14.10
CA GLU A 354 7.01 -22.02 -14.24
C GLU A 354 6.12 -22.04 -13.00
N GLU A 355 5.97 -20.90 -12.33
CA GLU A 355 5.12 -20.72 -11.15
C GLU A 355 3.89 -19.89 -11.53
N ARG A 356 2.73 -20.54 -11.62
CA ARG A 356 1.47 -19.90 -12.04
C ARG A 356 0.88 -19.03 -10.95
N PHE A 357 0.36 -17.85 -11.32
CA PHE A 357 -0.31 -16.98 -10.36
C PHE A 357 -1.66 -17.56 -9.96
N GLU A 358 -2.14 -17.15 -8.78
CA GLU A 358 -3.51 -17.42 -8.38
C GLU A 358 -4.50 -16.79 -9.37
N LYS A 359 -5.65 -17.44 -9.61
CA LYS A 359 -6.61 -17.09 -10.69
C LYS A 359 -7.15 -15.65 -10.69
N TYR A 360 -6.91 -14.89 -9.62
CA TYR A 360 -7.43 -13.54 -9.45
C TYR A 360 -6.55 -12.47 -10.10
N TYR A 361 -5.33 -12.81 -10.52
CA TYR A 361 -4.43 -11.92 -11.23
C TYR A 361 -4.61 -12.08 -12.75
N THR A 362 -4.98 -10.99 -13.44
CA THR A 362 -5.04 -10.96 -14.91
C THR A 362 -3.85 -10.19 -15.48
N TRP A 363 -3.44 -10.56 -16.70
CA TRP A 363 -2.32 -9.93 -17.40
C TRP A 363 -2.46 -8.41 -17.50
N ASP A 364 -3.56 -7.92 -18.06
CA ASP A 364 -3.76 -6.49 -18.35
C ASP A 364 -3.80 -5.62 -17.08
N TYR A 365 -4.27 -6.18 -15.95
CA TYR A 365 -4.31 -5.48 -14.68
C TYR A 365 -2.93 -5.45 -14.01
N SER A 366 -2.24 -6.59 -14.02
CA SER A 366 -0.97 -6.76 -13.30
C SER A 366 0.21 -6.15 -14.07
N TYR A 367 0.14 -6.21 -15.41
CA TYR A 367 1.18 -5.77 -16.33
C TYR A 367 0.54 -4.95 -17.47
N PRO A 368 0.08 -3.72 -17.21
CA PRO A 368 -0.57 -2.89 -18.22
C PRO A 368 0.40 -2.56 -19.37
N SER A 369 -0.15 -2.43 -20.58
CA SER A 369 0.61 -2.14 -21.79
C SER A 369 0.67 -0.63 -22.09
N PRO A 370 1.85 -0.06 -22.40
CA PRO A 370 1.91 1.32 -22.90
C PRO A 370 1.19 1.46 -24.24
N SER A 371 1.22 0.42 -25.09
CA SER A 371 0.52 0.40 -26.38
C SER A 371 -1.01 0.52 -26.20
N ASP A 372 -1.59 -0.23 -25.27
CA ASP A 372 -3.03 -0.17 -24.99
C ASP A 372 -3.43 1.15 -24.33
N PHE A 373 -2.53 1.71 -23.51
CA PHE A 373 -2.73 3.02 -22.91
C PHE A 373 -2.79 4.11 -23.97
N PHE A 374 -1.82 4.19 -24.89
CA PHE A 374 -1.85 5.15 -25.98
C PHE A 374 -3.02 4.91 -26.94
N GLY A 375 -3.46 3.67 -27.13
CA GLY A 375 -4.67 3.37 -27.90
C GLY A 375 -5.96 4.02 -27.36
N LYS A 376 -6.01 4.33 -26.05
CA LYS A 376 -7.19 4.90 -25.37
C LYS A 376 -7.03 6.37 -25.01
N GLU A 377 -5.84 6.80 -24.62
CA GLU A 377 -5.64 8.08 -23.95
C GLU A 377 -4.64 9.01 -24.64
N LEU A 378 -4.29 8.74 -25.91
CA LEU A 378 -3.38 9.58 -26.69
C LEU A 378 -3.76 11.08 -26.64
N LYS A 379 -5.06 11.40 -26.76
CA LYS A 379 -5.56 12.78 -26.75
C LYS A 379 -5.39 13.49 -25.40
N ALA A 380 -5.06 12.77 -24.33
CA ALA A 380 -4.80 13.35 -23.02
C ALA A 380 -3.43 14.04 -22.93
N PHE A 381 -2.49 13.70 -23.81
CA PHE A 381 -1.17 14.32 -23.85
C PHE A 381 -1.22 15.59 -24.67
N ARG A 382 -1.00 16.74 -24.02
CA ARG A 382 -1.07 18.07 -24.63
C ARG A 382 0.29 18.73 -24.67
N LYS A 383 0.61 19.33 -25.82
CA LYS A 383 1.90 19.99 -26.06
C LYS A 383 2.04 21.20 -25.12
N ILE A 384 3.09 21.19 -24.29
CA ILE A 384 3.43 22.32 -23.40
C ILE A 384 4.68 23.08 -23.87
N LYS A 385 5.56 22.42 -24.65
CA LYS A 385 6.72 23.00 -25.34
C LYS A 385 7.01 22.23 -26.62
N GLU A 386 7.96 22.69 -27.44
CA GLU A 386 8.21 22.17 -28.79
C GLU A 386 8.36 20.63 -28.86
N ASN A 387 9.07 20.04 -27.89
CA ASN A 387 9.31 18.60 -27.78
C ASN A 387 8.85 18.02 -26.44
N GLN A 388 7.84 18.62 -25.82
CA GLN A 388 7.38 18.21 -24.49
C GLN A 388 5.86 18.24 -24.42
N TYR A 389 5.27 17.12 -24.02
CA TYR A 389 3.84 16.96 -23.80
C TYR A 389 3.57 16.63 -22.33
N ARG A 390 2.43 17.08 -21.81
CA ARG A 390 1.97 16.75 -20.47
C ARG A 390 0.67 15.98 -20.55
N TYR A 391 0.56 14.94 -19.74
CA TYR A 391 -0.66 14.17 -19.60
C TYR A 391 -1.67 14.88 -18.69
N TYR A 392 -2.89 15.05 -19.18
CA TYR A 392 -4.02 15.63 -18.44
C TYR A 392 -5.16 14.62 -18.18
N GLY A 393 -4.92 13.33 -18.42
CA GLY A 393 -5.91 12.27 -18.15
C GLY A 393 -5.92 11.80 -16.70
N TYR A 394 -6.90 10.95 -16.38
CA TYR A 394 -7.20 10.52 -15.01
C TYR A 394 -6.65 9.14 -14.64
N ASN A 395 -6.04 8.44 -15.59
CA ASN A 395 -5.54 7.07 -15.42
C ASN A 395 -4.01 7.04 -15.28
N GLN A 396 -3.47 7.97 -14.48
CA GLN A 396 -2.03 8.15 -14.28
C GLN A 396 -1.33 6.89 -13.80
N PHE A 397 -1.98 6.13 -12.91
CA PHE A 397 -1.39 4.93 -12.32
C PHE A 397 -1.21 3.80 -13.35
N SER A 398 -2.17 3.60 -14.25
CA SER A 398 -2.05 2.59 -15.30
C SER A 398 -0.89 2.91 -16.25
N PHE A 399 -0.73 4.17 -16.63
CA PHE A 399 0.41 4.59 -17.45
C PHE A 399 1.74 4.49 -16.70
N PHE A 400 1.76 4.84 -15.43
CA PHE A 400 2.95 4.69 -14.60
C PHE A 400 3.37 3.22 -14.53
N ARG A 401 2.45 2.30 -14.21
CA ARG A 401 2.71 0.87 -14.10
C ARG A 401 3.05 0.21 -15.44
N SER A 402 2.64 0.79 -16.57
CA SER A 402 3.03 0.28 -17.88
C SER A 402 4.45 0.66 -18.28
N MET A 403 5.03 1.66 -17.61
CA MET A 403 6.36 2.19 -17.88
C MET A 403 7.41 1.81 -16.82
N CYS A 404 7.00 1.57 -15.57
CA CYS A 404 7.91 1.31 -14.45
C CYS A 404 7.26 0.50 -13.30
N ASN A 405 8.09 -0.09 -12.43
CA ASN A 405 7.65 -0.86 -11.26
C ASN A 405 8.11 -0.25 -9.92
N PHE A 406 8.51 1.02 -9.91
CA PHE A 406 8.88 1.71 -8.67
C PHE A 406 7.68 1.93 -7.74
N ASN A 407 7.96 1.99 -6.44
CA ASN A 407 7.02 2.44 -5.42
C ASN A 407 7.20 3.95 -5.19
N GLY A 408 6.36 4.75 -5.85
CA GLY A 408 6.36 6.19 -5.63
C GLY A 408 5.53 6.62 -4.42
N GLN A 409 6.07 7.55 -3.62
CA GLN A 409 5.38 8.13 -2.47
C GLN A 409 4.74 9.48 -2.84
N ASN A 410 3.69 9.89 -2.13
CA ASN A 410 3.05 11.22 -2.23
C ASN A 410 2.24 11.50 -3.50
N GLY A 411 2.04 10.51 -4.38
CA GLY A 411 1.20 10.63 -5.58
C GLY A 411 1.85 11.42 -6.72
N ILE A 412 1.52 11.03 -7.97
CA ILE A 412 2.08 11.63 -9.17
C ILE A 412 1.47 13.02 -9.37
N GLN A 413 2.31 14.04 -9.41
CA GLN A 413 1.92 15.41 -9.71
C GLN A 413 1.85 15.68 -11.21
N TRP A 414 2.86 15.22 -11.95
CA TRP A 414 3.01 15.47 -13.39
C TRP A 414 3.49 14.23 -14.12
N ILE A 415 3.03 14.06 -15.35
CA ILE A 415 3.60 13.11 -16.31
C ILE A 415 3.93 13.88 -17.57
N ASP A 416 5.22 13.99 -17.85
CA ASP A 416 5.74 14.69 -19.01
C ASP A 416 6.40 13.70 -19.97
N VAL A 417 6.07 13.80 -21.26
CA VAL A 417 6.65 13.01 -22.34
C VAL A 417 7.56 13.91 -23.16
N TYR A 418 8.78 13.44 -23.43
CA TYR A 418 9.79 14.18 -24.17
C TYR A 418 10.07 13.50 -25.50
N LEU A 419 10.17 14.31 -26.55
CA LEU A 419 10.44 13.83 -27.90
C LEU A 419 11.89 14.07 -28.32
N LYS A 420 12.42 13.12 -29.10
CA LYS A 420 13.65 13.24 -29.86
C LYS A 420 13.39 12.67 -31.25
N ASP A 421 13.79 13.38 -32.29
CA ASP A 421 13.56 12.98 -33.69
C ASP A 421 12.07 12.65 -33.98
N ASN A 422 11.15 13.44 -33.42
CA ASN A 422 9.69 13.28 -33.49
C ASN A 422 9.17 11.94 -32.95
N LYS A 423 9.89 11.30 -32.01
CA LYS A 423 9.49 10.07 -31.33
C LYS A 423 9.68 10.21 -29.84
N ILE A 424 8.89 9.48 -29.05
CA ILE A 424 9.08 9.45 -27.59
C ILE A 424 10.47 8.92 -27.28
N ASP A 425 11.24 9.72 -26.55
CA ASP A 425 12.58 9.38 -26.07
C ASP A 425 12.51 8.94 -24.61
N HIS A 426 11.83 9.72 -23.77
CA HIS A 426 11.64 9.38 -22.36
C HIS A 426 10.35 9.99 -21.78
N VAL A 427 9.91 9.41 -20.67
CA VAL A 427 8.75 9.84 -19.88
C VAL A 427 9.20 10.16 -18.46
N VAL A 428 8.77 11.29 -17.91
CA VAL A 428 9.13 11.74 -16.58
C VAL A 428 7.88 11.86 -15.71
N PHE A 429 7.85 11.08 -14.63
CA PHE A 429 6.85 11.16 -13.58
C PHE A 429 7.39 12.01 -12.44
N THR A 430 6.78 13.16 -12.18
CA THR A 430 7.12 14.01 -11.04
C THR A 430 6.12 13.81 -9.94
N TYR A 431 6.58 13.48 -8.73
CA TYR A 431 5.72 13.32 -7.56
C TYR A 431 5.54 14.64 -6.82
N ARG A 432 4.48 14.71 -6.01
CA ARG A 432 4.28 15.82 -5.09
C ARG A 432 5.43 15.87 -4.08
N THR A 433 5.71 17.07 -3.57
CA THR A 433 6.68 17.25 -2.50
C THR A 433 6.25 16.44 -1.27
N GLY A 434 7.12 15.55 -0.83
CA GLY A 434 6.99 14.80 0.41
C GLY A 434 7.62 15.55 1.58
N GLN A 435 7.21 15.16 2.79
CA GLN A 435 7.78 15.63 4.02
C GLN A 435 7.99 14.44 4.95
N ASP A 436 9.22 14.28 5.43
CA ASP A 436 9.57 13.28 6.42
C ASP A 436 10.22 13.93 7.64
N LYS A 437 10.23 13.18 8.74
CA LYS A 437 10.76 13.62 10.03
C LYS A 437 11.75 12.58 10.54
N TYR A 438 12.96 13.03 10.88
CA TYR A 438 13.95 12.22 11.57
C TYR A 438 13.51 11.92 13.01
N GLU A 439 14.12 10.90 13.63
CA GLU A 439 13.87 10.50 15.03
C GLU A 439 14.13 11.65 16.03
N ASP A 440 15.11 12.51 15.73
CA ASP A 440 15.44 13.70 16.53
C ASP A 440 14.39 14.83 16.40
N GLY A 441 13.41 14.64 15.51
CA GLY A 441 12.32 15.56 15.25
C GLY A 441 12.57 16.55 14.10
N THR A 442 13.73 16.51 13.45
CA THR A 442 14.05 17.38 12.31
C THR A 442 13.18 17.01 11.11
N VAL A 443 12.50 18.01 10.52
CA VAL A 443 11.63 17.83 9.36
C VAL A 443 12.38 18.23 8.09
N PHE A 444 12.33 17.40 7.05
CA PHE A 444 12.84 17.73 5.73
C PHE A 444 11.80 17.47 4.66
N ASN A 445 11.88 18.25 3.58
CA ASN A 445 11.01 18.10 2.42
C ASN A 445 11.82 17.55 1.25
N TYR A 446 11.21 16.69 0.45
CA TYR A 446 11.88 16.08 -0.71
C TYR A 446 10.94 16.01 -1.91
N LYS A 447 11.54 15.87 -3.09
CA LYS A 447 10.82 15.70 -4.35
C LYS A 447 11.37 14.49 -5.09
N THR A 448 10.47 13.58 -5.46
CA THR A 448 10.81 12.36 -6.22
C THR A 448 10.46 12.55 -7.70
N THR A 449 11.37 12.14 -8.57
CA THR A 449 11.16 12.10 -10.02
C THR A 449 11.59 10.74 -10.55
N ILE A 450 10.73 10.11 -11.35
CA ILE A 450 11.04 8.87 -12.04
C ILE A 450 11.17 9.18 -13.52
N SER A 451 12.31 8.83 -14.12
CA SER A 451 12.54 8.96 -15.55
C SER A 451 12.56 7.57 -16.19
N CYS A 452 11.72 7.36 -17.19
CA CYS A 452 11.64 6.14 -17.99
C CYS A 452 12.18 6.41 -19.40
N GLN A 453 13.39 5.95 -19.68
CA GLN A 453 14.08 6.17 -20.94
C GLN A 453 13.80 5.01 -21.90
N VAL A 454 13.30 5.32 -23.10
CA VAL A 454 13.23 4.36 -24.20
C VAL A 454 14.64 4.09 -24.71
N VAL A 455 14.99 2.82 -24.79
CA VAL A 455 16.28 2.37 -25.31
C VAL A 455 16.08 1.36 -26.44
N LYS A 456 17.18 0.98 -27.09
CA LYS A 456 17.15 -0.04 -28.13
C LYS A 456 16.54 -1.34 -27.58
N ASP A 457 15.61 -1.91 -28.34
CA ASP A 457 14.93 -3.16 -28.04
C ASP A 457 15.91 -4.28 -27.70
N ARG A 458 15.58 -5.01 -26.65
CA ARG A 458 16.30 -6.19 -26.16
C ARG A 458 15.41 -7.41 -26.30
N SER A 459 15.99 -8.55 -26.61
CA SER A 459 15.25 -9.81 -26.66
C SER A 459 14.90 -10.28 -25.26
N ILE A 460 13.67 -10.74 -25.06
CA ILE A 460 13.28 -11.51 -23.88
C ILE A 460 13.61 -12.97 -24.15
N THR A 461 14.36 -13.60 -23.24
CA THR A 461 14.77 -15.01 -23.37
C THR A 461 14.55 -15.72 -22.04
N ASN A 462 14.19 -17.00 -22.11
CA ASN A 462 14.12 -17.83 -20.90
C ASN A 462 15.46 -17.85 -20.17
N PRO A 463 15.47 -17.84 -18.82
CA PRO A 463 16.68 -18.03 -18.07
C PRO A 463 17.26 -19.43 -18.35
N THR A 464 18.58 -19.49 -18.49
CA THR A 464 19.30 -20.76 -18.61
C THR A 464 19.78 -21.21 -17.24
N PRO A 465 19.80 -22.52 -16.95
CA PRO A 465 20.44 -23.06 -15.74
C PRO A 465 21.82 -22.45 -15.50
N TYR A 466 22.08 -22.06 -14.26
CA TYR A 466 23.38 -21.51 -13.88
C TYR A 466 24.48 -22.56 -14.01
N GLU A 467 25.60 -22.17 -14.63
CA GLU A 467 26.77 -23.02 -14.74
C GLU A 467 27.42 -23.25 -13.37
N THR A 468 28.16 -24.36 -13.25
CA THR A 468 28.85 -24.70 -12.00
C THR A 468 30.02 -23.75 -11.75
N LYS A 469 29.98 -23.03 -10.62
CA LYS A 469 31.05 -22.11 -10.19
C LYS A 469 31.94 -22.79 -9.15
N THR A 470 33.26 -22.60 -9.21
CA THR A 470 34.20 -23.20 -8.24
C THR A 470 33.93 -22.74 -6.81
N GLU A 471 33.50 -21.48 -6.63
CA GLU A 471 33.15 -20.88 -5.34
C GLU A 471 31.94 -21.52 -4.67
N ASN A 472 31.13 -22.29 -5.43
CA ASN A 472 29.92 -22.95 -4.93
C ASN A 472 30.19 -24.36 -4.40
N ALA A 473 31.42 -24.87 -4.49
CA ALA A 473 31.79 -26.16 -3.93
C ALA A 473 31.62 -26.21 -2.39
N ILE A 474 31.89 -25.10 -1.70
CA ILE A 474 31.68 -24.99 -0.25
C ILE A 474 30.19 -25.05 0.10
N LEU A 475 29.33 -24.46 -0.72
CA LEU A 475 27.87 -24.53 -0.55
C LEU A 475 27.36 -25.95 -0.75
N THR A 476 27.85 -26.67 -1.76
CA THR A 476 27.48 -28.07 -1.97
C THR A 476 27.75 -28.90 -0.73
N LYS A 477 28.94 -28.76 -0.13
CA LYS A 477 29.29 -29.47 1.10
C LYS A 477 28.47 -29.03 2.30
N ALA A 478 28.22 -27.72 2.44
CA ALA A 478 27.36 -27.20 3.49
C ALA A 478 25.92 -27.73 3.39
N PHE A 479 25.39 -27.89 2.18
CA PHE A 479 24.07 -28.49 1.96
C PHE A 479 24.05 -30.00 2.25
N GLU A 480 25.18 -30.70 2.09
CA GLU A 480 25.31 -32.10 2.51
C GLU A 480 25.20 -32.27 4.03
N LYS A 481 25.45 -31.22 4.83
CA LYS A 481 25.35 -31.27 6.30
C LYS A 481 23.92 -31.33 6.84
N PHE A 482 22.92 -30.92 6.06
CA PHE A 482 21.52 -30.93 6.50
C PHE A 482 20.58 -31.62 5.49
N ASN A 483 21.11 -32.54 4.69
CA ASN A 483 20.34 -33.34 3.74
C ASN A 483 19.83 -34.69 4.31
N GLY A 484 20.00 -34.91 5.61
CA GLY A 484 19.63 -36.16 6.28
C GLY A 484 20.74 -37.20 6.43
N MET A 485 21.98 -36.91 6.03
CA MET A 485 23.14 -37.79 6.32
C MET A 485 23.76 -37.53 7.70
N GLU A 486 23.61 -36.32 8.24
CA GLU A 486 24.15 -35.89 9.53
C GLU A 486 23.04 -35.34 10.44
N GLU A 487 23.32 -35.30 11.75
CA GLU A 487 22.43 -34.68 12.73
C GLU A 487 22.45 -33.16 12.55
N PHE A 488 21.27 -32.54 12.52
CA PHE A 488 21.14 -31.08 12.43
C PHE A 488 19.95 -30.55 13.22
N GLN A 489 20.02 -29.26 13.57
CA GLN A 489 18.90 -28.50 14.09
C GLN A 489 18.86 -27.13 13.41
N ILE A 490 17.67 -26.72 12.98
CA ILE A 490 17.42 -25.41 12.36
C ILE A 490 16.39 -24.69 13.21
N THR A 491 16.74 -23.51 13.72
CA THR A 491 15.81 -22.64 14.46
C THR A 491 15.56 -21.36 13.66
N ALA A 492 14.33 -21.17 13.20
CA ALA A 492 13.85 -19.93 12.59
C ALA A 492 13.18 -19.04 13.64
N VAL A 493 13.53 -17.76 13.65
CA VAL A 493 12.97 -16.75 14.56
C VAL A 493 12.41 -15.60 13.74
N ASN A 494 11.19 -15.17 14.05
CA ASN A 494 10.61 -13.98 13.46
C ASN A 494 11.26 -12.72 14.05
N ASP A 495 11.90 -11.91 13.21
CA ASP A 495 12.70 -10.76 13.68
C ASP A 495 11.83 -9.68 14.36
N LYS A 496 10.53 -9.60 14.01
CA LYS A 496 9.57 -8.69 14.66
C LYS A 496 9.01 -9.28 15.96
N ASN A 497 9.06 -10.60 16.13
CA ASN A 497 8.55 -11.29 17.31
C ASN A 497 9.47 -12.45 17.72
N ALA A 498 10.54 -12.12 18.43
CA ALA A 498 11.56 -13.09 18.86
C ALA A 498 11.04 -14.21 19.79
N TYR A 499 9.81 -14.08 20.29
CA TYR A 499 9.15 -15.10 21.12
C TYR A 499 8.48 -16.19 20.29
N SER A 500 8.29 -15.98 18.98
CA SER A 500 7.83 -17.03 18.08
C SER A 500 9.02 -17.71 17.41
N LYS A 501 9.11 -19.03 17.59
CA LYS A 501 10.23 -19.84 17.08
C LYS A 501 9.72 -21.10 16.40
N PHE A 502 10.38 -21.47 15.31
CA PHE A 502 10.15 -22.71 14.58
C PHE A 502 11.44 -23.51 14.59
N ILE A 503 11.44 -24.68 15.21
CA ILE A 503 12.62 -25.51 15.42
C ILE A 503 12.41 -26.83 14.71
N THR A 504 13.28 -27.15 13.75
CA THR A 504 13.34 -28.47 13.11
C THR A 504 14.60 -29.19 13.58
N THR A 505 14.45 -30.39 14.15
CA THR A 505 15.55 -31.22 14.64
C THR A 505 15.55 -32.56 13.93
N TYR A 506 16.73 -33.00 13.48
CA TYR A 506 16.97 -34.32 12.93
C TYR A 506 18.16 -34.97 13.63
N ASP A 507 17.95 -36.10 14.30
CA ASP A 507 18.97 -36.82 15.10
C ASP A 507 19.24 -38.25 14.58
N LEU A 508 19.04 -38.46 13.27
CA LEU A 508 19.10 -39.76 12.56
C LEU A 508 18.00 -40.78 12.93
N LYS A 509 17.37 -40.64 14.11
CA LYS A 509 16.28 -41.51 14.57
C LYS A 509 14.93 -40.82 14.51
N ASN A 510 14.92 -39.51 14.60
CA ASN A 510 13.74 -38.69 14.74
C ASN A 510 13.87 -37.47 13.83
N PHE A 511 12.74 -37.03 13.29
CA PHE A 511 12.57 -35.76 12.60
C PHE A 511 11.45 -35.02 13.31
N VAL A 512 11.77 -33.93 14.00
CA VAL A 512 10.87 -33.24 14.93
C VAL A 512 10.73 -31.78 14.52
N GLN A 513 9.50 -31.30 14.44
CA GLN A 513 9.15 -29.91 14.21
C GLN A 513 8.44 -29.37 15.46
N GLN A 514 8.97 -28.30 16.02
CA GLN A 514 8.46 -27.61 17.20
C GLN A 514 8.14 -26.15 16.85
N ASN A 515 6.90 -25.75 17.14
CA ASN A 515 6.41 -24.41 16.86
C ASN A 515 6.00 -23.74 18.18
N ASP A 516 6.78 -22.74 18.59
CA ASP A 516 6.51 -21.92 19.75
C ASP A 516 5.83 -20.62 19.31
N TYR A 517 4.63 -20.37 19.82
CA TYR A 517 3.86 -19.16 19.55
C TYR A 517 3.48 -18.44 20.83
N TYR A 518 3.61 -17.12 20.82
CA TYR A 518 3.12 -16.29 21.91
C TYR A 518 1.71 -15.78 21.61
N THR A 519 0.73 -16.23 22.38
CA THR A 519 -0.65 -15.77 22.29
C THR A 519 -0.99 -14.80 23.43
N GLY A 520 -2.12 -14.10 23.34
CA GLY A 520 -2.63 -13.29 24.46
C GLY A 520 -2.87 -14.09 25.76
N GLY A 521 -2.89 -15.43 25.68
CA GLY A 521 -2.98 -16.35 26.82
C GLY A 521 -1.64 -16.96 27.28
N GLY A 522 -0.50 -16.54 26.70
CA GLY A 522 0.83 -17.06 27.00
C GLY A 522 1.46 -17.85 25.84
N GLU A 523 2.62 -18.43 26.12
CA GLU A 523 3.39 -19.29 25.21
C GLU A 523 2.66 -20.62 24.99
N LYS A 524 2.57 -21.03 23.72
CA LYS A 524 2.04 -22.32 23.29
C LYS A 524 3.07 -23.00 22.41
N THR A 525 3.29 -24.28 22.67
CA THR A 525 4.21 -25.11 21.90
C THR A 525 3.43 -26.24 21.22
N PHE A 526 3.61 -26.38 19.91
CA PHE A 526 3.08 -27.49 19.12
C PHE A 526 4.25 -28.32 18.60
N ILE A 527 4.22 -29.63 18.83
CA ILE A 527 5.28 -30.53 18.38
C ILE A 527 4.67 -31.62 17.52
N THR A 528 5.22 -31.80 16.32
CA THR A 528 4.91 -32.90 15.41
C THR A 528 6.22 -33.52 14.94
N GLY A 529 6.16 -34.75 14.45
CA GLY A 529 7.36 -35.36 13.92
C GLY A 529 7.18 -36.80 13.49
N TYR A 530 8.32 -37.42 13.21
CA TYR A 530 8.42 -38.81 12.79
C TYR A 530 9.51 -39.48 13.62
N LYS A 531 9.27 -40.73 13.97
CA LYS A 531 10.22 -41.58 14.69
C LYS A 531 10.50 -42.83 13.87
N LYS A 532 11.78 -43.14 13.68
CA LYS A 532 12.25 -44.38 13.08
C LYS A 532 11.87 -45.57 13.96
N LEU A 533 11.22 -46.56 13.38
CA LEU A 533 10.92 -47.84 14.05
C LEU A 533 12.01 -48.87 13.76
N ASP A 534 12.45 -48.92 12.50
CA ASP A 534 13.55 -49.73 12.00
C ASP A 534 14.23 -49.04 10.79
N GLU A 535 15.22 -49.69 10.17
CA GLU A 535 15.97 -49.14 9.02
C GLU A 535 15.11 -48.82 7.80
N SER A 536 13.90 -49.36 7.70
CA SER A 536 13.01 -49.26 6.54
C SER A 536 11.61 -48.77 6.89
N SER A 537 11.38 -48.32 8.13
CA SER A 537 10.06 -47.84 8.53
C SER A 537 10.11 -46.77 9.61
N TYR A 538 9.11 -45.88 9.56
CA TYR A 538 8.94 -44.79 10.52
C TYR A 538 7.45 -44.55 10.82
N GLN A 539 7.21 -43.84 11.92
CA GLN A 539 5.88 -43.57 12.47
C GLN A 539 5.73 -42.08 12.77
N ARG A 540 4.69 -41.45 12.23
CA ARG A 540 4.31 -40.06 12.54
C ARG A 540 3.76 -39.96 13.98
N PHE A 541 4.09 -38.87 14.66
CA PHE A 541 3.62 -38.54 15.99
C PHE A 541 3.28 -37.05 16.13
N LEU A 542 2.51 -36.74 17.16
CA LEU A 542 2.28 -35.38 17.64
C LEU A 542 2.29 -35.34 19.17
N VAL A 543 2.54 -34.17 19.73
CA VAL A 543 2.36 -33.87 21.15
C VAL A 543 1.12 -33.01 21.28
N ASP A 544 0.12 -33.53 21.99
CA ASP A 544 -1.13 -32.84 22.27
C ASP A 544 -0.89 -31.65 23.22
N THR A 545 -1.87 -30.76 23.31
CA THR A 545 -1.89 -29.56 24.17
C THR A 545 -1.70 -29.84 25.66
N ASP A 546 -1.97 -31.06 26.11
CA ASP A 546 -1.73 -31.52 27.49
C ASP A 546 -0.32 -32.13 27.68
N GLY A 547 0.49 -32.14 26.63
CA GLY A 547 1.84 -32.71 26.59
C GLY A 547 1.89 -34.21 26.31
N THR A 548 0.76 -34.86 25.98
CA THR A 548 0.70 -36.30 25.69
C THR A 548 1.21 -36.60 24.27
N LEU A 549 2.11 -37.57 24.15
CA LEU A 549 2.60 -38.05 22.86
C LEU A 549 1.62 -39.07 22.26
N LYS A 550 1.18 -38.81 21.03
CA LYS A 550 0.28 -39.69 20.26
C LYS A 550 0.92 -40.07 18.92
N ALA A 551 0.76 -41.32 18.50
CA ALA A 551 0.96 -41.66 17.09
C ALA A 551 -0.21 -41.07 16.28
N ASN A 552 0.07 -40.56 15.08
CA ASN A 552 -0.94 -40.00 14.20
C ASN A 552 -0.67 -40.43 12.75
N GLY A 553 -1.22 -41.56 12.34
CA GLY A 553 -1.04 -42.15 11.01
C GLY A 553 -0.44 -43.54 11.05
N SER A 554 -0.56 -44.30 9.97
CA SER A 554 0.00 -45.65 9.90
C SER A 554 1.53 -45.67 9.76
N VAL A 555 2.16 -46.81 10.04
CA VAL A 555 3.60 -47.01 9.79
C VAL A 555 3.88 -46.86 8.30
N VAL A 556 4.82 -45.99 7.96
CA VAL A 556 5.24 -45.74 6.58
C VAL A 556 6.52 -46.52 6.28
N GLN A 557 6.59 -47.12 5.09
CA GLN A 557 7.79 -47.78 4.58
C GLN A 557 8.70 -46.77 3.88
N GLY A 558 9.97 -46.74 4.26
CA GLY A 558 10.97 -45.79 3.73
C GLY A 558 11.94 -45.31 4.81
N GLU A 559 12.86 -44.44 4.41
CA GLU A 559 13.80 -43.79 5.31
C GLU A 559 13.24 -42.45 5.78
N ILE A 560 13.36 -42.16 7.08
CA ILE A 560 12.94 -40.87 7.64
C ILE A 560 13.66 -39.67 7.00
N SER A 561 14.87 -39.88 6.46
CA SER A 561 15.67 -38.88 5.74
C SER A 561 14.96 -38.38 4.48
N SER A 562 14.07 -39.16 3.86
CA SER A 562 13.32 -38.73 2.67
C SER A 562 12.31 -37.61 2.95
N LEU A 563 12.04 -37.32 4.22
CA LEU A 563 11.17 -36.21 4.65
C LEU A 563 11.91 -34.87 4.69
N ILE A 564 13.24 -34.90 4.62
CA ILE A 564 14.08 -33.71 4.70
C ILE A 564 14.19 -33.10 3.30
N PRO A 565 13.78 -31.83 3.12
CA PRO A 565 13.98 -31.13 1.87
C PRO A 565 15.46 -31.19 1.43
N SER A 566 15.70 -31.66 0.22
CA SER A 566 17.05 -31.85 -0.30
C SER A 566 17.11 -31.62 -1.82
N GLY A 567 18.32 -31.40 -2.34
CA GLY A 567 18.53 -31.13 -3.76
C GLY A 567 18.58 -29.66 -4.14
N LEU A 568 18.70 -28.75 -3.16
CA LEU A 568 18.99 -27.34 -3.42
C LEU A 568 20.35 -27.22 -4.14
N SER A 569 20.32 -26.68 -5.34
CA SER A 569 21.51 -26.50 -6.16
C SER A 569 22.38 -25.39 -5.58
N SER A 570 23.69 -25.62 -5.45
CA SER A 570 24.61 -24.54 -5.06
C SER A 570 24.80 -23.51 -6.17
N ASN A 571 24.42 -23.82 -7.41
CA ASN A 571 24.63 -22.95 -8.58
C ASN A 571 23.64 -21.78 -8.66
N ILE A 572 22.49 -21.86 -8.00
CA ILE A 572 21.53 -20.75 -7.94
C ILE A 572 21.93 -19.65 -6.94
N PHE A 573 23.16 -19.72 -6.41
CA PHE A 573 23.72 -18.72 -5.50
C PHE A 573 24.84 -17.91 -6.13
N VAL A 574 24.95 -16.67 -5.66
CA VAL A 574 26.07 -15.77 -5.92
C VAL A 574 26.68 -15.31 -4.60
N LYS A 575 28.02 -15.28 -4.55
CA LYS A 575 28.76 -14.77 -3.40
C LYS A 575 28.66 -13.24 -3.35
N THR A 576 28.17 -12.70 -2.24
CA THR A 576 27.93 -11.25 -2.04
C THR A 576 28.85 -10.63 -1.00
N GLY A 577 29.48 -11.44 -0.16
CA GLY A 577 30.46 -11.02 0.86
C GLY A 577 31.54 -12.08 1.06
N GLU A 578 32.37 -11.94 2.09
CA GLU A 578 33.46 -12.89 2.37
C GLU A 578 32.95 -14.32 2.57
N ASN A 579 31.85 -14.46 3.32
CA ASN A 579 31.22 -15.74 3.67
C ASN A 579 29.71 -15.73 3.40
N GLU A 580 29.24 -14.77 2.61
CA GLU A 580 27.82 -14.50 2.41
C GLU A 580 27.42 -14.82 0.97
N TYR A 581 26.31 -15.53 0.83
CA TYR A 581 25.75 -15.99 -0.44
C TYR A 581 24.28 -15.61 -0.50
N MET A 582 23.79 -15.27 -1.69
CA MET A 582 22.37 -14.98 -1.90
C MET A 582 21.89 -15.67 -3.17
N PHE A 583 20.58 -15.86 -3.31
CA PHE A 583 20.04 -16.34 -4.59
C PHE A 583 20.43 -15.41 -5.75
N ASP A 584 20.78 -16.01 -6.88
CA ASP A 584 21.06 -15.31 -8.14
C ASP A 584 19.73 -14.83 -8.77
N SER A 585 19.76 -14.20 -9.94
CA SER A 585 18.54 -13.75 -10.63
C SER A 585 17.61 -14.92 -10.99
N TYR A 586 16.34 -14.66 -11.32
CA TYR A 586 15.38 -15.64 -11.83
C TYR A 586 15.08 -16.85 -10.92
N VAL A 587 15.56 -16.91 -9.67
CA VAL A 587 15.23 -18.00 -8.75
C VAL A 587 13.77 -17.85 -8.30
N LEU A 588 12.98 -18.90 -8.52
CA LEU A 588 11.56 -18.93 -8.17
C LEU A 588 11.34 -19.24 -6.69
N LYS A 589 10.12 -18.96 -6.22
CA LYS A 589 9.73 -19.21 -4.83
C LYS A 589 9.71 -20.69 -4.48
N GLU A 590 9.40 -21.55 -5.46
CA GLU A 590 9.49 -23.01 -5.35
C GLU A 590 10.86 -23.54 -4.90
N ALA A 591 11.93 -22.73 -4.99
CA ALA A 591 13.21 -23.09 -4.39
C ALA A 591 13.09 -23.38 -2.87
N LYS A 592 12.09 -22.79 -2.20
CA LYS A 592 11.79 -23.06 -0.79
C LYS A 592 11.44 -24.52 -0.50
N ASP A 593 10.90 -25.25 -1.47
CA ASP A 593 10.50 -26.64 -1.29
C ASP A 593 11.71 -27.58 -1.11
N LYS A 594 12.92 -27.06 -1.33
CA LYS A 594 14.20 -27.74 -1.10
C LYS A 594 14.92 -27.23 0.15
N MET A 595 14.24 -26.44 0.98
CA MET A 595 14.80 -25.79 2.17
C MET A 595 13.88 -26.02 3.38
N ILE A 596 14.44 -25.92 4.58
CA ILE A 596 13.66 -25.84 5.82
C ILE A 596 13.59 -24.37 6.20
N LEU A 597 12.38 -23.79 6.17
CA LEU A 597 12.11 -22.39 6.49
C LEU A 597 11.25 -22.26 7.77
N GLY A 598 10.97 -21.03 8.16
CA GLY A 598 10.12 -20.69 9.29
C GLY A 598 8.62 -20.71 8.97
N SER A 599 7.83 -20.15 9.88
CA SER A 599 6.36 -20.22 9.85
C SER A 599 5.71 -19.47 8.69
N ASP A 600 6.39 -18.45 8.16
CA ASP A 600 5.87 -17.59 7.11
C ASP A 600 6.41 -17.93 5.71
N GLU A 601 6.95 -19.15 5.54
CA GLU A 601 7.53 -19.63 4.28
C GLU A 601 6.57 -19.56 3.07
N ARG A 602 5.26 -19.61 3.30
CA ARG A 602 4.24 -19.47 2.25
C ARG A 602 4.28 -18.10 1.57
N TYR A 603 4.91 -17.09 2.16
CA TYR A 603 5.06 -15.74 1.62
C TYR A 603 6.52 -15.37 1.32
N PHE A 604 7.40 -16.37 1.27
CA PHE A 604 8.83 -16.24 0.99
C PHE A 604 9.14 -15.37 -0.24
N LEU A 605 10.10 -14.44 -0.09
CA LEU A 605 10.62 -13.60 -1.17
C LEU A 605 12.04 -14.05 -1.57
N PRO A 606 12.22 -14.80 -2.67
CA PRO A 606 13.51 -15.37 -3.07
C PRO A 606 14.64 -14.36 -3.20
N SER A 607 14.34 -13.16 -3.70
CA SER A 607 15.32 -12.08 -3.91
C SER A 607 16.04 -11.64 -2.63
N THR A 608 15.47 -11.93 -1.47
CA THR A 608 16.00 -11.53 -0.16
C THR A 608 16.78 -12.64 0.55
N PHE A 609 16.71 -13.88 0.05
CA PHE A 609 17.32 -15.01 0.72
C PHE A 609 18.85 -14.91 0.73
N LYS A 610 19.41 -14.99 1.93
CA LYS A 610 20.84 -14.89 2.21
C LYS A 610 21.28 -16.00 3.13
N LEU A 611 22.46 -16.56 2.85
CA LEU A 611 23.16 -17.57 3.63
C LEU A 611 24.51 -17.03 4.11
N THR A 612 24.90 -17.41 5.32
CA THR A 612 26.26 -17.23 5.83
C THR A 612 26.89 -18.60 6.08
N ILE A 613 28.09 -18.82 5.56
CA ILE A 613 28.80 -20.11 5.64
C ILE A 613 30.04 -19.96 6.52
N ASP A 614 30.32 -20.96 7.36
CA ASP A 614 31.64 -21.13 7.97
C ASP A 614 32.52 -21.95 7.01
N PRO A 615 33.53 -21.33 6.36
CA PRO A 615 34.36 -22.02 5.39
C PRO A 615 35.30 -23.05 6.01
N GLU A 616 35.63 -22.95 7.31
CA GLU A 616 36.52 -23.90 7.97
C GLU A 616 35.79 -25.19 8.31
N LYS A 617 34.52 -25.09 8.69
CA LYS A 617 33.65 -26.24 9.02
C LYS A 617 32.83 -26.74 7.83
N GLU A 618 32.75 -25.95 6.76
CA GLU A 618 31.91 -26.23 5.59
C GLU A 618 30.42 -26.34 5.99
N GLU A 619 29.95 -25.45 6.88
CA GLU A 619 28.62 -25.47 7.50
C GLU A 619 27.83 -24.18 7.20
N VAL A 620 26.51 -24.27 7.06
CA VAL A 620 25.65 -23.07 7.08
C VAL A 620 25.55 -22.61 8.52
N VAL A 621 25.85 -21.35 8.81
CA VAL A 621 25.74 -20.79 10.17
C VAL A 621 24.39 -20.14 10.36
N SER A 622 23.95 -19.38 9.36
CA SER A 622 22.68 -18.68 9.39
C SER A 622 22.08 -18.49 8.00
N ALA A 623 20.76 -18.34 7.96
CA ALA A 623 20.04 -17.86 6.79
C ALA A 623 19.11 -16.71 7.17
N TYR A 624 18.75 -15.89 6.19
CA TYR A 624 17.82 -14.77 6.36
C TYR A 624 16.93 -14.67 5.13
N TYR A 625 15.66 -14.36 5.33
CA TYR A 625 14.76 -13.92 4.26
C TYR A 625 13.68 -12.99 4.77
N GLU A 626 13.13 -12.21 3.83
CA GLU A 626 11.89 -11.50 3.99
C GLU A 626 10.72 -12.28 3.39
N TYR A 627 9.52 -11.98 3.87
CA TYR A 627 8.29 -12.54 3.36
C TYR A 627 7.21 -11.45 3.27
N SER A 628 6.32 -11.54 2.28
CA SER A 628 5.16 -10.66 2.20
C SER A 628 4.00 -11.25 1.39
N ASP A 629 2.77 -11.05 1.88
CA ASP A 629 1.53 -11.32 1.13
C ASP A 629 1.09 -10.13 0.25
N GLY A 630 1.82 -9.01 0.29
CA GLY A 630 1.50 -7.76 -0.42
C GLY A 630 0.31 -6.97 0.14
N ILE A 631 -0.34 -7.44 1.22
CA ILE A 631 -1.61 -6.88 1.72
C ILE A 631 -1.52 -6.52 3.21
N SER A 632 -1.15 -7.49 4.04
CA SER A 632 -1.31 -7.39 5.50
C SER A 632 -0.16 -7.99 6.30
N GLN A 633 0.53 -8.97 5.72
CA GLN A 633 1.60 -9.71 6.36
C GLN A 633 2.91 -9.42 5.65
N SER A 634 3.88 -8.90 6.39
CA SER A 634 5.26 -8.74 5.95
C SER A 634 6.20 -8.80 7.13
N GLY A 635 7.39 -9.34 6.91
CA GLY A 635 8.38 -9.47 7.96
C GLY A 635 9.64 -10.13 7.43
N SER A 636 10.46 -10.57 8.37
CA SER A 636 11.66 -11.32 8.09
C SER A 636 11.88 -12.39 9.15
N GLU A 637 12.52 -13.48 8.74
CA GLU A 637 12.89 -14.59 9.60
C GLU A 637 14.39 -14.84 9.46
N THR A 638 15.05 -15.03 10.60
CA THR A 638 16.45 -15.43 10.68
C THR A 638 16.54 -16.88 11.16
N LEU A 639 17.28 -17.69 10.42
CA LEU A 639 17.54 -19.09 10.72
C LEU A 639 18.94 -19.26 11.30
N SER A 640 19.06 -20.14 12.28
CA SER A 640 20.33 -20.58 12.87
C SER A 640 20.43 -22.09 12.79
N PHE A 641 21.65 -22.58 12.58
CA PHE A 641 21.94 -23.98 12.31
C PHE A 641 22.90 -24.55 13.36
N LEU A 642 22.61 -25.76 13.83
CA LEU A 642 23.49 -26.56 14.68
C LEU A 642 23.68 -27.93 14.05
N TYR A 643 24.84 -28.55 14.30
CA TYR A 643 25.24 -29.84 13.72
C TYR A 643 25.88 -30.75 14.77
N GLY A 644 25.81 -32.07 14.54
CA GLY A 644 26.52 -33.07 15.34
C GLY A 644 26.17 -33.04 16.84
N GLU A 645 27.17 -33.08 17.72
CA GLU A 645 26.96 -33.23 19.18
C GLU A 645 26.15 -32.12 19.86
N ASP A 646 26.00 -30.97 19.19
CA ASP A 646 25.18 -29.84 19.66
C ASP A 646 23.68 -30.03 19.35
N VAL A 647 23.34 -31.00 18.50
CA VAL A 647 21.96 -31.34 18.13
C VAL A 647 21.39 -32.28 19.18
N LYS A 648 20.45 -31.76 19.99
CA LYS A 648 19.79 -32.55 21.03
C LYS A 648 18.31 -32.23 21.07
N LEU A 649 17.50 -33.29 21.13
CA LEU A 649 16.10 -33.18 21.55
C LEU A 649 16.05 -32.91 23.05
N GLU A 650 14.98 -32.26 23.51
CA GLU A 650 14.74 -32.14 24.94
C GLU A 650 14.58 -33.52 25.57
N SER A 651 15.25 -33.77 26.70
CA SER A 651 15.27 -35.09 27.35
C SER A 651 13.87 -35.60 27.70
N SER A 652 12.94 -34.71 27.99
CA SER A 652 11.54 -35.04 28.27
C SER A 652 10.79 -35.57 27.04
N LEU A 653 11.09 -35.06 25.86
CA LEU A 653 10.52 -35.52 24.59
C LEU A 653 11.14 -36.85 24.18
N GLU A 654 12.46 -36.98 24.31
CA GLU A 654 13.19 -38.23 24.01
C GLU A 654 12.64 -39.41 24.84
N GLU A 655 12.43 -39.20 26.15
CA GLU A 655 11.84 -40.20 27.04
C GLU A 655 10.42 -40.59 26.60
N LYS A 656 9.57 -39.60 26.29
CA LYS A 656 8.20 -39.85 25.81
C LYS A 656 8.20 -40.64 24.50
N MET A 657 9.08 -40.28 23.56
CA MET A 657 9.18 -40.95 22.27
C MET A 657 9.62 -42.40 22.39
N SER A 658 10.44 -42.75 23.39
CA SER A 658 10.82 -44.15 23.64
C SER A 658 9.62 -45.08 23.89
N HIS A 659 8.47 -44.52 24.30
CA HIS A 659 7.21 -45.23 24.57
C HIS A 659 6.07 -44.87 23.60
N LEU A 660 6.39 -44.45 22.36
CA LEU A 660 5.39 -44.11 21.34
C LEU A 660 4.39 -45.29 21.15
N PRO A 661 3.08 -45.07 21.35
CA PRO A 661 2.07 -46.12 21.23
C PRO A 661 1.90 -46.59 19.78
N THR A 662 1.45 -47.83 19.58
CA THR A 662 1.07 -48.32 18.26
C THR A 662 -0.13 -47.53 17.73
N TRP A 663 -0.05 -47.08 16.47
CA TRP A 663 -1.18 -46.41 15.81
C TRP A 663 -2.40 -47.32 15.68
N VAL A 664 -3.57 -46.76 15.98
CA VAL A 664 -4.88 -47.36 15.72
C VAL A 664 -5.75 -46.29 15.10
N GLU A 665 -6.26 -46.53 13.89
CA GLU A 665 -7.13 -45.59 13.18
C GLU A 665 -8.40 -45.30 14.01
N PRO A 666 -8.67 -44.03 14.36
CA PRO A 666 -9.89 -43.64 15.06
C PRO A 666 -11.12 -43.91 14.18
N LYS A 667 -12.22 -44.35 14.80
CA LYS A 667 -13.47 -44.64 14.08
C LYS A 667 -14.60 -43.71 14.48
N THR A 668 -14.40 -42.94 15.55
CA THR A 668 -15.42 -42.10 16.16
C THR A 668 -14.79 -40.84 16.74
N TRP A 669 -15.61 -39.80 16.96
CA TRP A 669 -15.22 -38.59 17.68
C TRP A 669 -14.67 -38.86 19.09
N LYS A 670 -15.06 -39.98 19.70
CA LYS A 670 -14.55 -40.41 21.00
C LYS A 670 -13.12 -40.94 20.93
N ASP A 671 -12.78 -41.62 19.83
CA ASP A 671 -11.42 -42.12 19.57
C ASP A 671 -10.48 -40.96 19.17
N GLU A 672 -11.04 -39.93 18.53
CA GLU A 672 -10.38 -38.68 18.14
C GLU A 672 -9.98 -37.82 19.35
N ASP A 673 -10.98 -37.35 20.09
CA ASP A 673 -10.82 -36.55 21.30
C ASP A 673 -12.06 -36.73 22.21
N PRO A 674 -11.91 -37.35 23.39
CA PRO A 674 -13.00 -37.54 24.35
C PRO A 674 -13.72 -36.24 24.74
N LYS A 675 -13.05 -35.08 24.64
CA LYS A 675 -13.66 -33.78 24.89
C LYS A 675 -14.69 -33.46 23.81
N ILE A 676 -14.38 -33.68 22.54
CA ILE A 676 -15.31 -33.46 21.42
C ILE A 676 -16.55 -34.35 21.56
N ASP A 677 -16.35 -35.64 21.83
CA ASP A 677 -17.46 -36.58 22.11
C ASP A 677 -18.31 -36.10 23.31
N SER A 678 -17.68 -35.60 24.38
CA SER A 678 -18.41 -35.03 25.52
C SER A 678 -19.24 -33.80 25.15
N TYR A 679 -18.75 -32.93 24.26
CA TYR A 679 -19.52 -31.78 23.78
C TYR A 679 -20.66 -32.20 22.86
N LEU A 680 -20.41 -33.12 21.93
CA LEU A 680 -21.45 -33.70 21.08
C LEU A 680 -22.57 -34.33 21.92
N ARG A 681 -22.22 -35.14 22.93
CA ARG A 681 -23.22 -35.75 23.85
C ARG A 681 -23.93 -34.72 24.72
N LYS A 682 -23.26 -33.64 25.13
CA LYS A 682 -23.91 -32.54 25.88
C LYS A 682 -25.01 -31.87 25.05
N TYR A 683 -24.79 -31.67 23.76
CA TYR A 683 -25.71 -30.94 22.88
C TYR A 683 -26.75 -31.83 22.19
N PHE A 684 -26.37 -33.03 21.78
CA PHE A 684 -27.19 -33.93 20.97
C PHE A 684 -27.64 -35.20 21.72
N GLY A 685 -27.19 -35.41 22.97
CA GLY A 685 -27.52 -36.62 23.73
C GLY A 685 -27.10 -37.88 22.99
N ASP A 686 -28.03 -38.82 22.83
CA ASP A 686 -27.80 -40.08 22.10
C ASP A 686 -27.68 -39.87 20.57
N GLU A 687 -28.16 -38.74 20.04
CA GLU A 687 -28.01 -38.42 18.61
C GLU A 687 -26.59 -38.01 18.23
N ALA A 688 -25.71 -37.78 19.21
CA ALA A 688 -24.29 -37.52 19.01
C ALA A 688 -23.60 -38.63 18.20
N ASP A 689 -24.05 -39.88 18.36
CA ASP A 689 -23.50 -41.03 17.63
C ASP A 689 -23.80 -40.99 16.12
N ASN A 690 -24.73 -40.13 15.67
CA ASN A 690 -25.07 -39.94 14.25
C ASN A 690 -24.22 -38.86 13.57
N VAL A 691 -23.40 -38.11 14.32
CA VAL A 691 -22.51 -37.09 13.74
C VAL A 691 -21.38 -37.81 13.01
N PRO A 692 -21.29 -37.69 11.67
CA PRO A 692 -20.30 -38.43 10.91
C PRO A 692 -18.89 -38.03 11.34
N TYR A 693 -18.02 -39.03 11.42
CA TYR A 693 -16.60 -38.86 11.64
C TYR A 693 -15.85 -39.37 10.40
N VAL A 694 -14.90 -38.58 9.91
CA VAL A 694 -14.00 -38.96 8.83
C VAL A 694 -12.60 -38.74 9.35
N TYR A 695 -11.81 -39.81 9.39
CA TYR A 695 -10.40 -39.70 9.74
C TYR A 695 -9.66 -38.92 8.67
N ASP A 696 -8.85 -37.98 9.11
CA ASP A 696 -7.92 -37.21 8.30
C ASP A 696 -6.63 -37.09 9.13
N GLU A 697 -5.55 -37.62 8.57
CA GLU A 697 -4.27 -37.72 9.25
C GLU A 697 -3.61 -36.36 9.53
N ASP A 698 -3.95 -35.33 8.76
CA ASP A 698 -3.35 -34.00 8.91
C ASP A 698 -4.00 -33.19 10.03
N ILE A 699 -5.24 -33.50 10.38
CA ILE A 699 -6.02 -32.79 11.42
C ILE A 699 -6.31 -33.64 12.66
N TYR A 700 -5.84 -34.88 12.71
CA TYR A 700 -6.05 -35.77 13.85
C TYR A 700 -5.50 -35.19 15.16
N SER A 701 -6.33 -35.24 16.22
CA SER A 701 -6.12 -34.60 17.52
C SER A 701 -5.85 -33.09 17.47
N GLN A 702 -6.20 -32.41 16.37
CA GLN A 702 -6.06 -30.95 16.22
C GLN A 702 -7.41 -30.22 16.14
N TRP A 703 -8.51 -30.95 16.27
CA TRP A 703 -9.85 -30.38 16.32
C TRP A 703 -10.06 -29.55 17.60
N LEU A 704 -10.61 -28.37 17.41
CA LEU A 704 -11.04 -27.46 18.45
C LEU A 704 -12.56 -27.43 18.52
N VAL A 705 -13.06 -27.18 19.74
CA VAL A 705 -14.49 -27.03 19.99
C VAL A 705 -14.75 -25.67 20.60
N SER A 706 -15.60 -24.88 19.94
CA SER A 706 -16.12 -23.62 20.46
C SER A 706 -17.58 -23.82 20.88
N ASP A 707 -17.89 -23.35 22.08
CA ASP A 707 -19.22 -23.37 22.67
C ASP A 707 -19.75 -21.93 22.72
N SER A 708 -20.48 -21.53 21.69
CA SER A 708 -21.24 -20.28 21.70
C SER A 708 -22.67 -20.56 22.17
N THR A 709 -23.39 -19.56 22.70
CA THR A 709 -24.76 -19.75 23.25
C THR A 709 -25.81 -20.23 22.24
N LEU A 710 -25.46 -20.39 20.96
CA LEU A 710 -26.38 -20.75 19.88
C LEU A 710 -25.89 -21.91 18.99
N GLU A 711 -24.58 -22.14 18.87
CA GLU A 711 -24.00 -23.13 17.95
C GLU A 711 -22.76 -23.81 18.56
N LEU A 712 -22.66 -25.13 18.38
CA LEU A 712 -21.46 -25.92 18.64
C LEU A 712 -20.63 -25.97 17.36
N GLU A 713 -19.42 -25.42 17.40
CA GLU A 713 -18.50 -25.45 16.27
C GLU A 713 -17.35 -26.43 16.56
N ILE A 714 -17.15 -27.40 15.68
CA ILE A 714 -15.98 -28.27 15.65
C ILE A 714 -15.17 -27.87 14.41
N TYR A 715 -13.93 -27.43 14.61
CA TYR A 715 -13.09 -26.89 13.54
C TYR A 715 -11.62 -27.24 13.76
N SER A 716 -10.80 -27.21 12.72
CA SER A 716 -9.34 -27.30 12.82
C SER A 716 -8.74 -25.97 12.34
N ASN A 717 -7.60 -25.58 12.93
CA ASN A 717 -6.81 -24.42 12.48
C ASN A 717 -5.66 -24.83 11.53
N ALA A 718 -5.59 -26.11 11.17
CA ALA A 718 -4.60 -26.66 10.23
C ALA A 718 -4.77 -26.07 8.82
#